data_AF-A0A5N6VI84-F1
#
_entry.id   AF-A0A5N6VI84-F1
#
_cell.length_a   1.000
_cell.length_b   1.000
_cell.length_c   1.000
_cell.angle_alpha   90.00
_cell.angle_beta   90.00
_cell.angle_gamma   90.00
#
_symmetry.space_group_name_H-M   'P 1'
#
loop_
_entity.id
_entity.type
_entity.pdbx_description
1 polymer ?
#
loop_
_entity_poly.entity_id
_entity_poly.type
_entity_poly.pdbx_seq_one_letter_code
_entity_poly.pdbx_strand_id
1 'polypeptide(L)'
;MEFVSKLAEKFLDKDKSSGSQEGYGNQGGYGGGDQGGYGGGYPQQQQHSGPQVPPPWVARWDGESQRWFYVNEQTGERTWNHPGQGGGYGQPQPSYGGGAPYGGEQSYGQQASSGYGESRQGDYYQQQEPKQDHTAAKIAGAAVLGVAGGALGAYGLHEAHEKWDENKEEWKQDVQDLPENAAEWTGEKVGEAEAGWDRAEDRVEQGWDNAVDKVEDFPENAAEWTGEKVGAVEQFGDDMHDAYERGEDEGRLFSSDLMIHDPSMMFTAYANITTMGPYLGRIRVVELAGLAPGPFAGLLLADYGASVLRIDRPNAVSSDQLTRRKSSIALDLRNAASHSVLLSVLAKADILIDPYRPGVLERLGLSPSEVLLKHNPRLIVARMTGFRRDGKYKDMAGHDINYIAVSGVLSMLGRAGEPPYAPGNIIGDFAGGGAMCFMGILLALMSRTRTGRGQVVEANMVDGSAYLAAMPRLNRQTPLWSGPRGQNMLDGGSPFYDTYETKDKGKYFAVGALEPQFYAALLKGLGFGSEELPSRDDRENWPVLRAAFAKRFKEKTRAEWESIFDGTDACATPVLEQDELEQGGFEQRPAVHLVDTPALPIATDDGGWTGGGLTPGEGGQETLEAWLGWKEGREYDVRSDGALIKTREEGKAKL
;
A
#
# COMPACT_ATOMS: atom_id res chain seq x y z
N MET A 1 -36.60 29.01 20.64
CA MET A 1 -35.62 29.96 20.08
C MET A 1 -35.34 31.16 21.00
N GLU A 2 -35.29 31.00 22.33
CA GLU A 2 -34.91 32.11 23.25
C GLU A 2 -33.46 32.02 23.78
N PHE A 3 -32.82 30.85 23.68
CA PHE A 3 -31.45 30.64 24.18
C PHE A 3 -30.40 31.35 23.31
N VAL A 4 -30.55 31.29 21.97
CA VAL A 4 -29.61 31.89 21.00
C VAL A 4 -29.60 33.42 21.07
N SER A 5 -30.72 34.04 21.44
CA SER A 5 -30.82 35.51 21.59
C SER A 5 -29.98 36.04 22.76
N LYS A 6 -29.87 35.30 23.87
CA LYS A 6 -29.09 35.73 25.04
C LYS A 6 -27.58 35.54 24.90
N LEU A 7 -27.13 34.74 23.92
CA LEU A 7 -25.70 34.55 23.64
C LEU A 7 -25.11 35.71 22.83
N ALA A 8 -25.91 36.32 21.95
CA ALA A 8 -25.47 37.39 21.05
C ALA A 8 -25.19 38.73 21.77
N GLU A 9 -25.92 39.05 22.84
CA GLU A 9 -25.73 40.31 23.59
C GLU A 9 -24.46 40.32 24.45
N LYS A 10 -23.86 39.16 24.75
CA LYS A 10 -22.63 39.08 25.59
C LYS A 10 -21.32 39.28 24.84
N PHE A 11 -21.32 39.23 23.50
CA PHE A 11 -20.10 39.31 22.68
C PHE A 11 -19.85 40.68 22.03
N LEU A 12 -20.74 41.67 22.24
CA LEU A 12 -20.69 42.97 21.56
C LEU A 12 -20.33 44.18 22.45
N ASP A 13 -19.99 43.97 23.74
CA ASP A 13 -19.74 45.07 24.69
C ASP A 13 -18.41 44.95 25.46
N LYS A 14 -17.32 44.69 24.72
CA LYS A 14 -15.95 45.00 25.17
C LYS A 14 -15.16 45.67 24.06
N ASP A 15 -15.37 46.98 23.99
CA ASP A 15 -14.88 47.83 22.91
C ASP A 15 -13.39 48.22 23.04
N LYS A 16 -12.87 48.69 21.91
CA LYS A 16 -11.60 49.38 21.65
C LYS A 16 -11.07 50.27 22.80
N SER A 17 -9.74 50.28 22.99
CA SER A 17 -8.97 51.52 23.27
C SER A 17 -7.44 51.35 23.10
N SER A 18 -6.78 52.41 22.61
CA SER A 18 -5.35 52.82 22.68
C SER A 18 -4.30 51.90 23.36
N GLY A 19 -3.03 51.80 22.93
CA GLY A 19 -2.25 52.55 21.93
C GLY A 19 -1.26 53.56 22.54
N SER A 20 0.04 53.20 22.65
CA SER A 20 1.19 54.14 22.81
C SER A 20 2.55 53.44 22.64
N GLN A 21 3.56 54.18 22.19
CA GLN A 21 4.97 53.75 22.08
C GLN A 21 5.71 53.89 23.42
N GLU A 22 6.82 53.15 23.62
CA GLU A 22 8.15 53.69 23.97
C GLU A 22 9.20 52.57 23.99
N GLY A 23 10.50 52.90 24.00
CA GLY A 23 11.57 51.90 23.96
C GLY A 23 12.91 52.35 24.58
N TYR A 24 13.65 51.37 25.08
CA TYR A 24 15.04 51.38 25.56
C TYR A 24 15.57 49.92 25.38
N GLY A 25 16.86 49.60 25.29
CA GLY A 25 18.05 50.44 25.33
C GLY A 25 19.31 49.71 25.83
N ASN A 26 19.93 48.87 24.98
CA ASN A 26 21.38 48.60 24.86
C ASN A 26 22.26 48.09 26.06
N GLN A 27 23.24 47.22 25.72
CA GLN A 27 24.60 47.01 26.30
C GLN A 27 24.95 45.73 27.11
N GLY A 28 26.11 45.16 26.75
CA GLY A 28 27.04 44.41 27.63
C GLY A 28 26.97 42.87 27.57
N GLY A 29 28.04 42.08 27.36
CA GLY A 29 29.43 42.40 26.96
C GLY A 29 30.51 41.86 27.91
N TYR A 30 31.33 40.91 27.43
CA TYR A 30 32.60 40.38 27.98
C TYR A 30 32.59 39.35 29.13
N GLY A 31 33.50 38.37 29.01
CA GLY A 31 34.13 37.67 30.15
C GLY A 31 34.27 36.15 29.97
N GLY A 32 35.44 35.67 29.51
CA GLY A 32 35.74 34.23 29.43
C GLY A 32 36.54 33.71 30.64
N GLY A 33 36.53 32.40 30.85
CA GLY A 33 37.30 31.67 31.86
C GLY A 33 37.30 30.17 31.55
N ASP A 34 38.46 29.54 31.57
CA ASP A 34 38.73 28.20 31.02
C ASP A 34 38.99 27.15 32.13
N GLN A 35 39.10 25.88 31.71
CA GLN A 35 39.52 24.66 32.46
C GLN A 35 38.46 23.93 33.31
N GLY A 36 38.39 22.59 33.17
CA GLY A 36 37.94 21.79 34.33
C GLY A 36 37.81 20.25 34.28
N GLY A 37 37.44 19.60 33.16
CA GLY A 37 37.56 18.14 32.99
C GLY A 37 36.59 17.19 33.75
N TYR A 38 36.49 15.95 33.20
CA TYR A 38 35.68 14.79 33.62
C TYR A 38 34.14 14.96 33.56
N GLY A 39 33.35 14.06 32.98
CA GLY A 39 33.69 12.81 32.29
C GLY A 39 32.55 11.79 32.38
N GLY A 40 31.62 11.77 31.43
CA GLY A 40 30.51 10.81 31.38
C GLY A 40 29.95 10.68 29.96
N GLY A 41 30.17 9.52 29.34
CA GLY A 41 29.85 9.29 27.93
C GLY A 41 28.40 8.87 27.68
N TYR A 42 27.85 9.32 26.55
CA TYR A 42 26.60 8.83 25.96
C TYR A 42 26.91 8.14 24.62
N PRO A 43 26.11 7.14 24.19
CA PRO A 43 26.39 6.36 22.99
C PRO A 43 26.33 7.21 21.70
N GLN A 44 27.15 6.81 20.73
CA GLN A 44 27.41 7.57 19.51
C GLN A 44 26.17 7.72 18.61
N GLN A 45 25.80 8.97 18.29
CA GLN A 45 25.15 9.25 17.02
C GLN A 45 26.11 8.88 15.88
N GLN A 46 25.61 8.15 14.88
CA GLN A 46 26.37 7.93 13.65
C GLN A 46 26.56 9.28 12.94
N GLN A 47 27.77 9.83 13.01
CA GLN A 47 28.13 11.00 12.23
C GLN A 47 28.05 10.66 10.75
N HIS A 48 27.08 11.23 10.04
CA HIS A 48 27.12 11.27 8.58
C HIS A 48 28.34 12.07 8.15
N SER A 49 29.39 11.37 7.71
CA SER A 49 30.52 12.00 7.05
C SER A 49 30.04 12.63 5.74
N GLY A 50 29.98 13.96 5.72
CA GLY A 50 29.53 14.71 4.56
C GLY A 50 30.41 14.49 3.32
N PRO A 51 29.92 14.86 2.11
CA PRO A 51 30.68 14.73 0.87
C PRO A 51 32.08 15.35 0.98
N GLN A 52 33.10 14.62 0.53
CA GLN A 52 34.47 15.14 0.51
C GLN A 52 34.59 16.28 -0.51
N VAL A 53 35.03 17.45 -0.04
CA VAL A 53 35.25 18.64 -0.85
C VAL A 53 36.69 19.12 -0.74
N PRO A 54 37.25 19.76 -1.79
CA PRO A 54 38.61 20.28 -1.77
C PRO A 54 38.72 21.49 -0.83
N PRO A 55 39.76 21.59 0.04
CA PRO A 55 40.02 22.81 0.81
C PRO A 55 40.11 24.05 -0.09
N PRO A 56 39.58 25.22 0.33
CA PRO A 56 39.03 25.57 1.64
C PRO A 56 37.51 25.35 1.78
N TRP A 57 36.91 24.43 1.00
CA TRP A 57 35.47 24.18 1.09
C TRP A 57 35.14 23.14 2.17
N VAL A 58 33.97 23.31 2.80
CA VAL A 58 33.36 22.35 3.72
C VAL A 58 31.91 22.08 3.34
N ALA A 59 31.48 20.82 3.47
CA ALA A 59 30.08 20.43 3.30
C ALA A 59 29.30 20.64 4.61
N ARG A 60 28.10 21.22 4.50
CA ARG A 60 27.15 21.44 5.61
C ARG A 60 25.79 20.88 5.20
N TRP A 61 25.09 20.23 6.13
CA TRP A 61 23.73 19.74 5.90
C TRP A 61 22.73 20.85 6.18
N ASP A 62 21.75 21.03 5.28
CA ASP A 62 20.57 21.83 5.55
C ASP A 62 19.39 20.90 5.89
N GLY A 63 18.85 21.06 7.10
CA GLY A 63 17.72 20.30 7.60
C GLY A 63 16.38 20.68 6.96
N GLU A 64 16.23 21.91 6.47
CA GLU A 64 14.98 22.37 5.85
C GLU A 64 14.86 21.84 4.40
N SER A 65 15.92 21.97 3.60
CA SER A 65 15.93 21.47 2.21
C SER A 65 16.40 20.01 2.05
N GLN A 66 16.79 19.33 3.15
CA GLN A 66 17.23 17.93 3.18
C GLN A 66 18.35 17.61 2.16
N ARG A 67 19.34 18.50 2.07
CA ARG A 67 20.47 18.39 1.14
C ARG A 67 21.73 19.07 1.67
N TRP A 68 22.87 18.69 1.08
CA TRP A 68 24.15 19.35 1.35
C TRP A 68 24.28 20.69 0.60
N PHE A 69 24.88 21.67 1.28
CA PHE A 69 25.48 22.87 0.69
C PHE A 69 26.97 22.94 1.04
N TYR A 70 27.71 23.75 0.30
CA TYR A 70 29.15 23.90 0.44
C TYR A 70 29.48 25.34 0.78
N VAL A 71 30.35 25.52 1.78
CA VAL A 71 30.82 26.83 2.24
C VAL A 71 32.32 26.91 2.05
N ASN A 72 32.80 27.98 1.44
CA ASN A 72 34.22 28.29 1.37
C ASN A 72 34.61 29.01 2.67
N GLU A 73 35.45 28.38 3.50
CA GLU A 73 35.81 28.91 4.82
C GLU A 73 36.72 30.15 4.76
N GLN A 74 37.29 30.47 3.59
CA GLN A 74 38.13 31.67 3.39
C GLN A 74 37.35 32.85 2.81
N THR A 75 36.38 32.62 1.92
CA THR A 75 35.61 33.70 1.26
C THR A 75 34.20 33.89 1.83
N GLY A 76 33.70 32.94 2.61
CA GLY A 76 32.30 32.91 3.07
C GLY A 76 31.28 32.56 1.98
N GLU A 77 31.75 32.29 0.75
CA GLU A 77 30.90 31.92 -0.39
C GLU A 77 30.13 30.63 -0.10
N ARG A 78 28.84 30.61 -0.44
CA ARG A 78 27.96 29.45 -0.30
C ARG A 78 27.47 29.01 -1.66
N THR A 79 27.58 27.72 -1.96
CA THR A 79 27.06 27.13 -3.19
C THR A 79 26.31 25.82 -2.92
N TRP A 80 25.31 25.57 -3.74
CA TRP A 80 24.51 24.35 -3.76
C TRP A 80 25.10 23.28 -4.69
N ASN A 81 26.12 23.63 -5.48
CA ASN A 81 26.80 22.76 -6.45
C ASN A 81 28.17 22.34 -5.91
N HIS A 82 28.62 21.12 -6.20
CA HIS A 82 29.91 20.63 -5.69
C HIS A 82 31.08 21.49 -6.20
N PRO A 83 31.90 22.10 -5.31
CA PRO A 83 33.08 22.85 -5.71
C PRO A 83 34.03 22.00 -6.55
N GLY A 84 34.51 22.53 -7.66
CA GLY A 84 35.45 21.85 -8.56
C GLY A 84 34.84 21.10 -9.76
N GLN A 85 33.51 21.03 -9.93
CA GLN A 85 32.88 20.58 -11.18
C GLN A 85 32.29 21.75 -11.98
N GLY A 86 33.06 22.29 -12.93
CA GLY A 86 32.53 23.13 -14.01
C GLY A 86 33.47 24.22 -14.54
N GLY A 87 33.87 24.12 -15.82
CA GLY A 87 34.53 25.21 -16.54
C GLY A 87 35.15 24.81 -17.88
N GLY A 88 34.52 25.17 -19.00
CA GLY A 88 35.14 25.07 -20.33
C GLY A 88 34.17 24.89 -21.52
N TYR A 89 33.74 25.99 -22.14
CA TYR A 89 33.09 26.01 -23.46
C TYR A 89 34.08 26.51 -24.54
N GLY A 90 34.18 25.83 -25.69
CA GLY A 90 34.55 26.46 -26.98
C GLY A 90 35.73 25.89 -27.81
N GLN A 91 35.46 24.91 -28.70
CA GLN A 91 35.90 24.71 -30.12
C GLN A 91 37.40 24.86 -30.55
N PRO A 92 37.88 24.22 -31.66
CA PRO A 92 37.28 23.24 -32.58
C PRO A 92 38.10 21.93 -32.83
N GLN A 93 37.60 21.11 -33.77
CA GLN A 93 38.02 19.75 -34.21
C GLN A 93 39.47 19.53 -34.73
N PRO A 94 39.93 18.24 -34.84
CA PRO A 94 39.83 17.54 -36.14
C PRO A 94 39.27 16.09 -36.12
N SER A 95 38.47 15.81 -37.15
CA SER A 95 37.93 14.54 -37.70
C SER A 95 38.89 13.33 -37.79
N TYR A 96 38.35 12.10 -37.76
CA TYR A 96 38.48 11.13 -38.88
C TYR A 96 37.49 9.93 -38.82
N GLY A 97 36.73 9.71 -39.91
CA GLY A 97 35.99 8.47 -40.26
C GLY A 97 34.65 8.20 -39.55
N GLY A 98 33.50 7.99 -40.19
CA GLY A 98 33.16 8.04 -41.63
C GLY A 98 32.40 6.80 -42.12
N GLY A 99 31.05 6.85 -42.17
CA GLY A 99 30.20 5.80 -42.73
C GLY A 99 28.73 5.92 -42.30
N ALA A 100 27.79 5.94 -43.26
CA ALA A 100 26.36 6.18 -43.05
C ALA A 100 25.48 5.08 -43.74
N PRO A 101 24.18 5.27 -44.05
CA PRO A 101 23.09 5.03 -43.10
C PRO A 101 21.93 4.16 -43.65
N TYR A 102 21.26 3.38 -42.79
CA TYR A 102 19.89 2.84 -42.95
C TYR A 102 19.32 2.59 -41.54
N GLY A 103 18.03 2.66 -41.23
CA GLY A 103 16.84 2.76 -42.10
C GLY A 103 16.01 1.47 -41.97
N GLY A 104 14.97 1.47 -41.13
CA GLY A 104 14.06 0.33 -40.98
C GLY A 104 13.38 0.23 -39.61
N GLU A 105 12.05 0.36 -39.60
CA GLU A 105 11.21 -0.13 -38.50
C GLU A 105 11.15 -1.66 -38.56
N GLN A 106 11.08 -2.36 -37.41
CA GLN A 106 10.33 -3.62 -37.35
C GLN A 106 9.91 -4.01 -35.93
N SER A 107 8.65 -4.42 -35.83
CA SER A 107 8.05 -5.10 -34.69
C SER A 107 8.77 -6.42 -34.42
N TYR A 108 8.89 -6.80 -33.15
CA TYR A 108 9.25 -8.18 -32.76
C TYR A 108 8.26 -8.72 -31.74
N GLY A 109 7.48 -9.71 -32.19
CA GLY A 109 6.73 -10.60 -31.32
C GLY A 109 7.61 -11.69 -30.71
N GLN A 110 7.01 -12.49 -29.84
CA GLN A 110 7.66 -13.63 -29.19
C GLN A 110 8.13 -14.70 -30.18
N GLN A 111 9.26 -15.34 -29.88
CA GLN A 111 9.39 -16.78 -30.11
C GLN A 111 10.32 -17.41 -29.08
N ALA A 112 9.88 -18.54 -28.52
CA ALA A 112 10.64 -19.32 -27.55
C ALA A 112 11.68 -20.21 -28.23
N SER A 113 12.74 -20.58 -27.51
CA SER A 113 13.57 -21.73 -27.88
C SER A 113 14.13 -22.42 -26.64
N SER A 114 13.89 -23.72 -26.56
CA SER A 114 14.44 -24.67 -25.59
C SER A 114 15.81 -25.19 -26.05
N GLY A 115 16.79 -25.32 -25.14
CA GLY A 115 18.07 -25.97 -25.46
C GLY A 115 18.81 -26.43 -24.20
N TYR A 116 18.98 -27.75 -24.07
CA TYR A 116 19.73 -28.40 -22.98
C TYR A 116 21.26 -28.19 -23.12
N GLY A 117 21.98 -28.29 -22.01
CA GLY A 117 23.45 -28.32 -21.98
C GLY A 117 24.04 -28.67 -20.62
N GLU A 118 24.07 -29.96 -20.27
CA GLU A 118 24.84 -30.45 -19.12
C GLU A 118 26.35 -30.27 -19.33
N SER A 119 27.10 -29.98 -18.26
CA SER A 119 28.48 -30.48 -18.14
C SER A 119 28.93 -30.61 -16.69
N ARG A 120 29.79 -31.61 -16.46
CA ARG A 120 30.10 -32.28 -15.20
C ARG A 120 31.16 -31.59 -14.33
N GLN A 121 30.91 -31.61 -13.01
CA GLN A 121 31.71 -32.28 -11.96
C GLN A 121 33.23 -32.03 -11.86
N GLY A 122 33.67 -31.69 -10.64
CA GLY A 122 35.04 -31.83 -10.15
C GLY A 122 35.04 -31.98 -8.62
N ASP A 123 35.55 -33.11 -8.11
CA ASP A 123 35.48 -33.54 -6.70
C ASP A 123 36.82 -33.41 -5.95
N TYR A 124 36.76 -33.53 -4.60
CA TYR A 124 37.86 -33.76 -3.62
C TYR A 124 38.80 -32.56 -3.32
N TYR A 125 39.33 -32.30 -2.11
CA TYR A 125 39.21 -32.84 -0.73
C TYR A 125 39.77 -31.75 0.25
N GLN A 126 39.80 -31.80 1.60
CA GLN A 126 39.55 -32.83 2.63
C GLN A 126 39.05 -32.17 3.96
N GLN A 127 39.13 -32.87 5.10
CA GLN A 127 38.76 -32.44 6.46
C GLN A 127 39.94 -31.88 7.28
N GLN A 128 39.66 -31.08 8.32
CA GLN A 128 40.45 -31.09 9.56
C GLN A 128 39.67 -30.57 10.79
N GLU A 129 39.61 -31.41 11.83
CA GLU A 129 39.28 -31.11 13.24
C GLU A 129 40.17 -32.09 14.07
N PRO A 130 40.60 -31.80 15.32
CA PRO A 130 39.68 -31.74 16.46
C PRO A 130 40.07 -30.87 17.71
N LYS A 131 39.06 -30.60 18.56
CA LYS A 131 39.06 -30.55 20.07
C LYS A 131 40.15 -29.79 20.86
N GLN A 132 39.74 -28.92 21.79
CA GLN A 132 39.56 -29.30 23.22
C GLN A 132 38.81 -28.24 24.07
N ASP A 133 37.83 -28.75 24.83
CA ASP A 133 37.45 -28.48 26.23
C ASP A 133 37.30 -27.05 26.80
N HIS A 134 36.11 -26.78 27.34
CA HIS A 134 35.95 -26.41 28.76
C HIS A 134 34.53 -26.71 29.28
N THR A 135 34.42 -27.74 30.12
CA THR A 135 33.19 -28.10 30.84
C THR A 135 33.15 -27.40 32.20
N ALA A 136 32.39 -26.31 32.34
CA ALA A 136 32.20 -25.63 33.64
C ALA A 136 30.90 -24.79 33.78
N ALA A 137 29.96 -24.84 32.84
CA ALA A 137 28.77 -23.96 32.83
C ALA A 137 27.46 -24.65 32.39
N LYS A 138 27.35 -25.98 32.56
CA LYS A 138 26.07 -26.70 32.45
C LYS A 138 25.80 -27.41 33.77
N ILE A 139 24.96 -26.78 34.60
CA ILE A 139 24.00 -27.29 35.62
C ILE A 139 23.65 -26.09 36.51
N ALA A 140 22.68 -25.29 36.06
CA ALA A 140 21.87 -24.30 36.77
C ALA A 140 21.08 -23.51 35.69
N GLY A 141 19.78 -23.27 35.87
CA GLY A 141 18.98 -22.48 34.91
C GLY A 141 18.07 -23.27 33.98
N ALA A 142 17.54 -24.43 34.41
CA ALA A 142 16.17 -24.76 34.06
C ALA A 142 15.24 -23.92 34.99
N ALA A 143 14.06 -23.53 34.51
CA ALA A 143 13.06 -22.71 35.22
C ALA A 143 13.37 -21.20 35.41
N VAL A 144 13.64 -20.47 34.31
CA VAL A 144 13.25 -19.05 34.19
C VAL A 144 12.78 -18.78 32.76
N LEU A 145 11.46 -18.82 32.51
CA LEU A 145 10.81 -18.20 31.33
C LEU A 145 9.28 -18.12 31.53
N GLY A 146 8.86 -17.41 32.57
CA GLY A 146 7.48 -17.03 32.81
C GLY A 146 7.42 -15.59 33.32
N VAL A 147 6.46 -14.82 32.81
CA VAL A 147 6.16 -13.42 33.19
C VAL A 147 7.14 -12.34 32.69
N ALA A 148 7.05 -12.05 31.39
CA ALA A 148 6.96 -10.68 30.81
C ALA A 148 6.76 -10.82 29.29
N GLY A 149 5.69 -10.36 28.64
CA GLY A 149 4.55 -9.55 29.11
C GLY A 149 4.33 -8.34 28.20
N GLY A 150 3.85 -8.54 26.97
CA GLY A 150 3.51 -7.42 26.08
C GLY A 150 3.26 -7.82 24.61
N ALA A 151 1.99 -7.69 24.19
CA ALA A 151 1.46 -7.82 22.81
C ALA A 151 0.88 -9.18 22.36
N LEU A 152 -0.21 -9.63 23.00
CA LEU A 152 -1.26 -10.43 22.34
C LEU A 152 -2.64 -9.94 22.78
N GLY A 153 -3.47 -9.56 21.81
CA GLY A 153 -4.87 -9.19 22.04
C GLY A 153 -5.81 -10.35 21.70
N ALA A 154 -6.77 -10.59 22.59
CA ALA A 154 -8.01 -11.34 22.37
C ALA A 154 -7.93 -12.71 21.66
N TYR A 155 -7.69 -13.79 22.43
CA TYR A 155 -8.53 -15.01 22.45
C TYR A 155 -8.13 -15.92 23.64
N GLY A 156 -9.07 -16.67 24.23
CA GLY A 156 -8.75 -17.77 25.17
C GLY A 156 -8.88 -17.51 26.67
N LEU A 157 -9.97 -16.90 27.14
CA LEU A 157 -10.20 -16.65 28.59
C LEU A 157 -10.94 -17.78 29.35
N HIS A 158 -11.27 -18.91 28.70
CA HIS A 158 -12.08 -19.97 29.31
C HIS A 158 -11.35 -21.30 29.61
N GLU A 159 -10.09 -21.43 29.18
CA GLU A 159 -9.30 -22.67 29.31
C GLU A 159 -8.15 -22.57 30.35
N ALA A 160 -7.85 -21.35 30.81
CA ALA A 160 -6.80 -21.09 31.80
C ALA A 160 -7.24 -21.31 33.26
N HIS A 161 -8.55 -21.30 33.53
CA HIS A 161 -9.08 -21.35 34.90
C HIS A 161 -9.10 -22.78 35.49
N GLU A 162 -9.37 -23.81 34.69
CA GLU A 162 -9.45 -25.20 35.19
C GLU A 162 -8.08 -25.79 35.57
N LYS A 163 -6.99 -25.39 34.89
CA LYS A 163 -5.62 -25.84 35.21
C LYS A 163 -4.99 -25.14 36.42
N TRP A 164 -5.61 -24.07 36.93
CA TRP A 164 -5.09 -23.29 38.05
C TRP A 164 -5.34 -23.95 39.41
N ASP A 165 -6.48 -24.61 39.58
CA ASP A 165 -6.87 -25.20 40.86
C ASP A 165 -6.25 -26.59 41.11
N GLU A 166 -5.80 -27.32 40.08
CA GLU A 166 -5.24 -28.67 40.25
C GLU A 166 -3.80 -28.71 40.82
N ASN A 167 -2.97 -27.68 40.61
CA ASN A 167 -1.54 -27.71 40.96
C ASN A 167 -1.10 -26.70 42.05
N LYS A 168 -2.05 -26.03 42.70
CA LYS A 168 -1.82 -24.88 43.60
C LYS A 168 -1.10 -25.22 44.91
N GLU A 169 -1.17 -26.46 45.39
CA GLU A 169 -0.56 -26.86 46.66
C GLU A 169 0.87 -27.38 46.52
N GLU A 170 1.26 -27.94 45.35
CA GLU A 170 2.62 -28.42 45.11
C GLU A 170 3.63 -27.26 45.04
N TRP A 171 3.21 -26.11 44.48
CA TRP A 171 4.07 -24.93 44.30
C TRP A 171 4.30 -24.08 45.55
N LYS A 172 3.47 -24.22 46.59
CA LYS A 172 3.68 -23.47 47.86
C LYS A 172 4.86 -24.00 48.67
N GLN A 173 5.22 -25.26 48.45
CA GLN A 173 6.20 -25.96 49.28
C GLN A 173 7.64 -25.62 48.85
N ASP A 174 7.88 -25.43 47.56
CA ASP A 174 9.21 -25.12 47.00
C ASP A 174 9.67 -23.66 47.21
N VAL A 175 8.77 -22.74 47.58
CA VAL A 175 9.09 -21.31 47.77
C VAL A 175 9.65 -20.99 49.18
N GLN A 176 9.44 -21.88 50.17
CA GLN A 176 9.80 -21.59 51.57
C GLN A 176 11.29 -21.83 51.91
N ASP A 177 12.06 -22.47 51.03
CA ASP A 177 13.45 -22.91 51.31
C ASP A 177 14.55 -22.10 50.57
N LEU A 178 14.23 -20.92 50.03
CA LEU A 178 15.23 -20.05 49.39
C LEU A 178 16.01 -19.19 50.42
N PRO A 179 17.37 -19.20 50.42
CA PRO A 179 18.17 -18.45 51.38
C PRO A 179 18.17 -16.93 51.12
N GLU A 180 18.08 -16.14 52.20
CA GLU A 180 17.85 -14.69 52.21
C GLU A 180 18.86 -13.88 51.36
N ASN A 181 20.10 -14.36 51.25
CA ASN A 181 21.19 -13.74 50.50
C ASN A 181 21.01 -13.75 48.96
N ALA A 182 19.95 -14.34 48.41
CA ALA A 182 19.56 -14.18 47.00
C ALA A 182 18.64 -12.95 46.76
N ALA A 183 17.84 -12.56 47.76
CA ALA A 183 16.91 -11.42 47.67
C ALA A 183 17.63 -10.07 47.80
N GLU A 184 18.71 -10.03 48.59
CA GLU A 184 19.50 -8.82 48.81
C GLU A 184 20.22 -8.36 47.51
N TRP A 185 20.76 -9.31 46.74
CA TRP A 185 21.43 -9.02 45.46
C TRP A 185 20.45 -8.60 44.35
N THR A 186 19.25 -9.18 44.29
CA THR A 186 18.22 -8.74 43.33
C THR A 186 17.66 -7.37 43.69
N GLY A 187 17.47 -7.06 44.98
CA GLY A 187 17.09 -5.71 45.43
C GLY A 187 18.11 -4.64 45.02
N GLU A 188 19.41 -4.91 45.21
CA GLU A 188 20.48 -3.96 44.85
C GLU A 188 20.55 -3.70 43.33
N LYS A 189 20.28 -4.72 42.49
CA LYS A 189 20.25 -4.57 41.02
C LYS A 189 18.95 -4.02 40.44
N VAL A 190 17.82 -4.15 41.12
CA VAL A 190 16.60 -3.42 40.77
C VAL A 190 16.76 -1.92 41.13
N GLY A 191 17.32 -1.59 42.30
CA GLY A 191 17.59 -0.20 42.68
C GLY A 191 18.59 0.54 41.76
N GLU A 192 19.63 -0.15 41.27
CA GLU A 192 20.52 0.42 40.24
C GLU A 192 19.82 0.65 38.89
N ALA A 193 18.78 -0.14 38.56
CA ALA A 193 18.00 0.03 37.35
C ALA A 193 16.98 1.18 37.48
N GLU A 194 16.24 1.24 38.59
CA GLU A 194 15.27 2.30 38.88
C GLU A 194 15.92 3.69 38.90
N ALA A 195 17.06 3.84 39.57
CA ALA A 195 17.84 5.08 39.56
C ALA A 195 18.39 5.49 38.16
N GLY A 196 18.29 4.60 37.16
CA GLY A 196 18.60 4.87 35.76
C GLY A 196 17.42 5.43 34.95
N TRP A 197 16.18 5.10 35.32
CA TRP A 197 14.97 5.56 34.63
C TRP A 197 14.57 6.99 35.03
N ASP A 198 14.73 7.37 36.30
CA ASP A 198 14.48 8.75 36.79
C ASP A 198 15.35 9.81 36.07
N ARG A 199 16.47 9.43 35.45
CA ARG A 199 17.35 10.33 34.67
C ARG A 199 17.05 10.39 33.17
N ALA A 200 15.99 9.72 32.73
CA ALA A 200 15.48 9.74 31.35
C ALA A 200 14.22 10.63 31.21
N GLU A 201 13.39 10.74 32.25
CA GLU A 201 12.13 11.51 32.24
C GLU A 201 12.41 13.03 32.13
N ASP A 202 13.33 13.56 32.95
CA ASP A 202 13.82 14.96 32.97
C ASP A 202 14.29 15.52 31.60
N ARG A 203 14.59 14.66 30.61
CA ARG A 203 15.06 15.07 29.28
C ARG A 203 14.02 14.90 28.16
N VAL A 204 12.85 14.37 28.47
CA VAL A 204 11.71 14.32 27.55
C VAL A 204 10.75 15.48 27.82
N GLU A 205 10.60 15.90 29.09
CA GLU A 205 9.73 17.03 29.45
C GLU A 205 10.23 18.38 28.91
N GLN A 206 11.53 18.69 29.01
CA GLN A 206 12.10 19.93 28.44
C GLN A 206 12.07 19.98 26.88
N GLY A 207 11.72 18.86 26.22
CA GLY A 207 11.51 18.80 24.78
C GLY A 207 10.10 19.19 24.32
N TRP A 208 9.10 19.15 25.23
CA TRP A 208 7.70 19.43 24.92
C TRP A 208 7.28 20.88 25.22
N ASP A 209 7.93 21.54 26.18
CA ASP A 209 7.62 22.92 26.59
C ASP A 209 7.96 24.02 25.56
N ASN A 210 8.48 23.67 24.37
CA ASN A 210 8.63 24.60 23.23
C ASN A 210 7.71 24.27 22.04
N ALA A 211 6.80 23.29 22.17
CA ALA A 211 5.89 22.86 21.11
C ALA A 211 4.42 23.25 21.35
N VAL A 212 4.06 23.73 22.54
CA VAL A 212 2.68 24.11 22.91
C VAL A 212 2.61 25.58 23.34
N ASP A 213 2.91 26.48 22.41
CA ASP A 213 2.65 27.92 22.58
C ASP A 213 1.92 28.52 21.34
N LYS A 214 1.33 27.64 20.50
CA LYS A 214 0.53 27.99 19.30
C LYS A 214 -0.65 27.06 18.97
N VAL A 215 -1.19 26.32 19.94
CA VAL A 215 -2.48 25.61 19.79
C VAL A 215 -3.36 25.74 21.03
N GLU A 216 -3.55 26.97 21.51
CA GLU A 216 -4.71 27.33 22.33
C GLU A 216 -5.62 28.24 21.49
N ASP A 217 -6.64 27.64 20.83
CA ASP A 217 -7.91 28.30 20.45
C ASP A 217 -8.91 27.29 19.81
N PHE A 218 -9.10 26.12 20.42
CA PHE A 218 -10.23 25.24 20.06
C PHE A 218 -10.79 24.42 21.25
N PRO A 219 -11.60 25.03 22.14
CA PRO A 219 -12.15 24.34 23.31
C PRO A 219 -13.55 23.73 23.12
N GLU A 220 -13.80 22.73 23.98
CA GLU A 220 -15.09 22.29 24.58
C GLU A 220 -16.05 21.31 23.87
N ASN A 221 -16.28 21.32 22.55
CA ASN A 221 -17.33 20.45 21.98
C ASN A 221 -16.94 18.98 21.65
N ALA A 222 -15.67 18.59 21.81
CA ALA A 222 -15.20 17.25 21.45
C ALA A 222 -15.33 16.22 22.59
N ALA A 223 -15.07 16.63 23.84
CA ALA A 223 -15.09 15.73 24.99
C ALA A 223 -16.52 15.25 25.33
N GLU A 224 -17.50 16.17 25.29
CA GLU A 224 -18.91 15.86 25.56
C GLU A 224 -19.49 14.90 24.51
N TRP A 225 -19.22 15.13 23.22
CA TRP A 225 -19.63 14.24 22.13
C TRP A 225 -18.99 12.84 22.23
N THR A 226 -17.71 12.78 22.63
CA THR A 226 -17.03 11.48 22.79
C THR A 226 -17.57 10.72 24.01
N GLY A 227 -17.87 11.42 25.11
CA GLY A 227 -18.54 10.85 26.29
C GLY A 227 -19.93 10.31 25.98
N GLU A 228 -20.78 11.07 25.27
CA GLU A 228 -22.09 10.61 24.80
C GLU A 228 -22.00 9.34 23.94
N LYS A 229 -20.99 9.25 23.07
CA LYS A 229 -20.82 8.09 22.17
C LYS A 229 -20.22 6.87 22.84
N VAL A 230 -19.37 7.02 23.85
CA VAL A 230 -18.89 5.89 24.66
C VAL A 230 -20.01 5.37 25.56
N GLY A 231 -20.73 6.26 26.27
CA GLY A 231 -21.85 5.85 27.13
C GLY A 231 -22.99 5.16 26.36
N ALA A 232 -23.30 5.60 25.13
CA ALA A 232 -24.28 4.93 24.28
C ALA A 232 -23.84 3.55 23.76
N VAL A 233 -22.54 3.24 23.76
CA VAL A 233 -21.99 1.93 23.37
C VAL A 233 -21.94 0.99 24.57
N GLU A 234 -21.58 1.50 25.75
CA GLU A 234 -21.63 0.74 27.01
C GLU A 234 -23.06 0.33 27.34
N GLN A 235 -24.02 1.28 27.27
CA GLN A 235 -25.44 1.01 27.55
C GLN A 235 -26.07 0.02 26.55
N PHE A 236 -25.63 0.01 25.28
CA PHE A 236 -26.04 -0.99 24.29
C PHE A 236 -25.43 -2.38 24.57
N GLY A 237 -24.22 -2.44 25.15
CA GLY A 237 -23.59 -3.68 25.59
C GLY A 237 -24.32 -4.32 26.76
N ASP A 238 -24.64 -3.52 27.78
CA ASP A 238 -25.36 -3.95 28.97
C ASP A 238 -26.77 -4.46 28.63
N ASP A 239 -27.57 -3.69 27.88
CA ASP A 239 -28.92 -4.09 27.45
C ASP A 239 -28.93 -5.43 26.68
N MET A 240 -27.88 -5.72 25.91
CA MET A 240 -27.76 -6.97 25.14
C MET A 240 -27.30 -8.15 25.99
N HIS A 241 -26.46 -7.92 27.01
CA HIS A 241 -26.07 -8.95 27.99
C HIS A 241 -27.27 -9.38 28.84
N ASP A 242 -28.01 -8.40 29.34
CA ASP A 242 -29.23 -8.53 30.15
C ASP A 242 -30.40 -9.20 29.41
N ALA A 243 -30.42 -9.12 28.07
CA ALA A 243 -31.37 -9.83 27.22
C ALA A 243 -30.98 -11.31 27.02
N TYR A 244 -29.69 -11.61 26.95
CA TYR A 244 -29.17 -12.97 26.75
C TYR A 244 -29.36 -13.85 28.01
N GLU A 245 -29.21 -13.28 29.21
CA GLU A 245 -29.42 -14.02 30.47
C GLU A 245 -30.89 -14.33 30.78
N ARG A 246 -31.85 -13.58 30.21
CA ARG A 246 -33.29 -13.73 30.50
C ARG A 246 -34.04 -14.70 29.59
N GLY A 247 -33.46 -15.11 28.46
CA GLY A 247 -34.02 -16.16 27.61
C GLY A 247 -35.42 -15.87 27.07
N GLU A 248 -35.70 -14.62 26.71
CA GLU A 248 -36.99 -14.23 26.12
C GLU A 248 -36.97 -14.40 24.59
N ASP A 249 -37.92 -15.21 24.12
CA ASP A 249 -38.10 -15.64 22.72
C ASP A 249 -38.53 -14.49 21.79
N GLU A 250 -38.46 -14.73 20.48
CA GLU A 250 -38.78 -13.74 19.44
C GLU A 250 -40.16 -13.06 19.62
N GLY A 251 -40.17 -11.72 19.74
CA GLY A 251 -41.29 -10.90 19.26
C GLY A 251 -41.83 -9.83 20.20
N ARG A 252 -41.84 -8.59 19.67
CA ARG A 252 -42.32 -7.31 20.25
C ARG A 252 -41.32 -6.59 21.15
N LEU A 253 -40.87 -5.42 20.69
CA LEU A 253 -40.84 -4.19 21.50
C LEU A 253 -40.68 -2.95 20.58
N PHE A 254 -41.68 -2.68 19.73
CA PHE A 254 -41.87 -1.32 19.22
C PHE A 254 -42.68 -0.52 20.26
N SER A 255 -41.96 0.21 21.11
CA SER A 255 -42.56 1.24 21.98
C SER A 255 -42.93 2.49 21.15
N SER A 256 -43.99 3.19 21.55
CA SER A 256 -44.84 3.97 20.64
C SER A 256 -44.62 5.49 20.59
N ASP A 257 -43.50 6.00 21.11
CA ASP A 257 -43.33 7.43 21.40
C ASP A 257 -42.51 8.25 20.38
N LEU A 258 -42.43 7.78 19.13
CA LEU A 258 -41.96 8.62 18.01
C LEU A 258 -42.92 8.57 16.82
N MET A 259 -44.15 9.07 17.01
CA MET A 259 -45.08 9.35 15.91
C MET A 259 -44.59 10.52 15.04
N ILE A 260 -43.69 10.23 14.11
CA ILE A 260 -43.52 11.03 12.90
C ILE A 260 -44.80 10.81 12.06
N HIS A 261 -45.65 11.83 11.99
CA HIS A 261 -47.01 11.75 11.42
C HIS A 261 -47.08 11.64 9.87
N ASP A 262 -46.10 11.02 9.21
CA ASP A 262 -46.18 10.74 7.77
C ASP A 262 -45.42 9.45 7.35
N PRO A 263 -46.14 8.34 7.12
CA PRO A 263 -45.55 7.10 6.59
C PRO A 263 -44.91 7.22 5.20
N SER A 264 -45.21 8.28 4.43
CA SER A 264 -44.65 8.47 3.09
C SER A 264 -43.16 8.81 3.11
N MET A 265 -42.65 9.44 4.19
CA MET A 265 -41.22 9.79 4.29
C MET A 265 -40.30 8.57 4.47
N MET A 266 -40.72 7.57 5.26
CA MET A 266 -39.99 6.30 5.41
C MET A 266 -39.90 5.53 4.09
N PHE A 267 -41.01 5.45 3.35
CA PHE A 267 -41.02 4.82 2.03
C PHE A 267 -40.12 5.57 1.02
N THR A 268 -40.04 6.90 1.14
CA THR A 268 -39.16 7.73 0.31
C THR A 268 -37.68 7.53 0.66
N ALA A 269 -37.32 7.34 1.94
CA ALA A 269 -35.94 7.09 2.35
C ALA A 269 -35.41 5.74 1.84
N TYR A 270 -36.17 4.65 1.99
CA TYR A 270 -35.77 3.33 1.50
C TYR A 270 -35.83 3.23 -0.04
N ALA A 271 -36.79 3.86 -0.70
CA ALA A 271 -36.80 3.96 -2.17
C ALA A 271 -35.66 4.84 -2.71
N ASN A 272 -35.12 5.77 -1.90
CA ASN A 272 -33.98 6.57 -2.31
C ASN A 272 -32.68 5.77 -2.33
N ILE A 273 -32.49 4.77 -1.47
CA ILE A 273 -31.26 3.95 -1.43
C ILE A 273 -31.10 3.17 -2.75
N THR A 274 -32.17 2.59 -3.29
CA THR A 274 -32.16 1.98 -4.64
C THR A 274 -32.07 2.99 -5.80
N THR A 275 -32.17 4.30 -5.53
CA THR A 275 -31.88 5.36 -6.52
C THR A 275 -30.52 6.04 -6.31
N MET A 276 -29.79 5.73 -5.22
CA MET A 276 -28.39 6.06 -5.09
C MET A 276 -27.60 5.10 -5.98
N GLY A 277 -27.54 5.45 -7.26
CA GLY A 277 -26.69 4.77 -8.23
C GLY A 277 -25.24 4.65 -7.75
N PRO A 278 -24.45 3.75 -8.35
CA PRO A 278 -23.13 3.35 -7.85
C PRO A 278 -22.25 4.54 -7.48
N TYR A 279 -21.42 4.40 -6.44
CA TYR A 279 -20.80 5.50 -5.69
C TYR A 279 -20.07 6.57 -6.54
N LEU A 280 -19.53 6.21 -7.71
CA LEU A 280 -18.86 7.12 -8.63
C LEU A 280 -19.74 7.59 -9.81
N GLY A 281 -21.06 7.37 -9.77
CA GLY A 281 -22.05 7.60 -10.86
C GLY A 281 -22.15 9.02 -11.42
N ARG A 282 -21.44 10.00 -10.83
CA ARG A 282 -21.33 11.38 -11.33
C ARG A 282 -19.90 11.77 -11.73
N ILE A 283 -18.93 10.87 -11.52
CA ILE A 283 -17.51 11.09 -11.76
C ILE A 283 -17.20 10.84 -13.24
N ARG A 284 -16.51 11.79 -13.86
CA ARG A 284 -16.12 11.76 -15.28
C ARG A 284 -14.61 11.53 -15.40
N VAL A 285 -14.20 10.42 -15.99
CA VAL A 285 -12.80 9.98 -16.08
C VAL A 285 -12.35 10.00 -17.53
N VAL A 286 -11.31 10.79 -17.83
CA VAL A 286 -10.60 10.71 -19.11
C VAL A 286 -9.43 9.75 -18.94
N GLU A 287 -9.41 8.65 -19.69
CA GLU A 287 -8.31 7.68 -19.70
C GLU A 287 -7.47 7.87 -20.98
N LEU A 288 -6.21 8.27 -20.88
CA LEU A 288 -5.33 8.23 -22.06
C LEU A 288 -4.97 6.77 -22.33
N ALA A 289 -5.11 6.30 -23.58
CA ALA A 289 -4.87 4.90 -23.91
C ALA A 289 -3.45 4.43 -23.52
N GLY A 290 -3.40 3.38 -22.71
CA GLY A 290 -2.18 2.79 -22.15
C GLY A 290 -2.19 1.26 -22.21
N LEU A 291 -1.43 0.64 -21.32
CA LEU A 291 -1.43 -0.80 -21.09
C LEU A 291 -1.80 -1.09 -19.63
N ALA A 292 -2.27 -2.31 -19.37
CA ALA A 292 -2.58 -2.95 -18.08
C ALA A 292 -2.89 -2.01 -16.87
N PRO A 293 -1.91 -1.44 -16.15
CA PRO A 293 -2.14 -0.58 -14.98
C PRO A 293 -3.11 0.60 -15.20
N GLY A 294 -2.99 1.30 -16.33
CA GLY A 294 -3.82 2.47 -16.63
C GLY A 294 -5.27 2.08 -16.89
N PRO A 295 -5.53 1.18 -17.86
CA PRO A 295 -6.84 0.59 -18.10
C PRO A 295 -7.42 -0.11 -16.89
N PHE A 296 -6.63 -0.76 -16.02
CA PHE A 296 -7.14 -1.37 -14.80
C PHE A 296 -7.65 -0.34 -13.79
N ALA A 297 -6.94 0.79 -13.61
CA ALA A 297 -7.43 1.88 -12.76
C ALA A 297 -8.76 2.46 -13.29
N GLY A 298 -8.88 2.63 -14.61
CA GLY A 298 -10.14 3.05 -15.24
C GLY A 298 -11.24 1.99 -15.17
N LEU A 299 -10.90 0.71 -15.22
CA LEU A 299 -11.83 -0.42 -15.09
C LEU A 299 -12.46 -0.44 -13.71
N LEU A 300 -11.65 -0.31 -12.65
CA LEU A 300 -12.13 -0.19 -11.27
C LEU A 300 -13.09 1.02 -11.16
N LEU A 301 -12.70 2.20 -11.66
CA LEU A 301 -13.58 3.38 -11.63
C LEU A 301 -14.92 3.12 -12.34
N ALA A 302 -14.91 2.46 -13.51
CA ALA A 302 -16.11 2.13 -14.26
C ALA A 302 -17.02 1.11 -13.53
N ASP A 303 -16.45 0.11 -12.86
CA ASP A 303 -17.19 -0.86 -12.05
C ASP A 303 -17.90 -0.21 -10.85
N TYR A 304 -17.27 0.78 -10.21
CA TYR A 304 -17.93 1.62 -9.18
C TYR A 304 -18.76 2.78 -9.78
N GLY A 305 -19.06 2.74 -11.08
CA GLY A 305 -20.06 3.58 -11.74
C GLY A 305 -19.55 4.85 -12.42
N ALA A 306 -18.25 5.11 -12.44
CA ALA A 306 -17.72 6.30 -13.11
C ALA A 306 -17.95 6.21 -14.64
N SER A 307 -18.27 7.35 -15.25
CA SER A 307 -18.28 7.45 -16.71
C SER A 307 -16.84 7.58 -17.20
N VAL A 308 -16.34 6.59 -17.93
CA VAL A 308 -14.95 6.54 -18.40
C VAL A 308 -14.90 6.71 -19.92
N LEU A 309 -14.27 7.80 -20.36
CA LEU A 309 -14.01 8.12 -21.75
C LEU A 309 -12.51 7.93 -22.05
N ARG A 310 -12.19 6.90 -22.81
CA ARG A 310 -10.83 6.60 -23.27
C ARG A 310 -10.46 7.45 -24.48
N ILE A 311 -9.22 7.91 -24.52
CA ILE A 311 -8.63 8.65 -25.63
C ILE A 311 -7.65 7.74 -26.35
N ASP A 312 -8.11 7.12 -27.42
CA ASP A 312 -7.30 6.30 -28.31
C ASP A 312 -6.57 7.14 -29.36
N ARG A 313 -5.58 6.51 -30.01
CA ARG A 313 -4.93 7.11 -31.18
C ARG A 313 -5.72 6.78 -32.45
N PRO A 314 -5.67 7.65 -33.48
CA PRO A 314 -6.27 7.34 -34.79
C PRO A 314 -5.73 6.03 -35.35
N ASN A 315 -6.62 5.20 -35.94
CA ASN A 315 -6.31 3.86 -36.45
C ASN A 315 -5.65 2.88 -35.44
N ALA A 316 -5.79 3.09 -34.13
CA ALA A 316 -5.28 2.13 -33.15
C ALA A 316 -6.06 0.81 -33.21
N VAL A 317 -5.36 -0.32 -33.22
CA VAL A 317 -5.94 -1.62 -32.90
C VAL A 317 -5.53 -1.94 -31.47
N SER A 318 -6.51 -2.11 -30.57
CA SER A 318 -6.24 -2.46 -29.17
C SER A 318 -6.64 -3.90 -28.90
N SER A 319 -5.72 -4.67 -28.32
CA SER A 319 -5.99 -6.00 -27.77
C SER A 319 -6.40 -5.96 -26.29
N ASP A 320 -6.61 -4.76 -25.75
CA ASP A 320 -6.95 -4.53 -24.34
C ASP A 320 -8.34 -5.11 -24.04
N GLN A 321 -8.43 -5.87 -22.95
CA GLN A 321 -9.67 -6.50 -22.45
C GLN A 321 -10.21 -5.79 -21.20
N LEU A 322 -9.48 -4.81 -20.65
CA LEU A 322 -9.84 -4.07 -19.45
C LEU A 322 -10.74 -2.88 -19.80
N THR A 323 -11.78 -3.16 -20.59
CA THR A 323 -12.50 -2.15 -21.39
C THR A 323 -14.01 -2.09 -21.16
N ARG A 324 -14.62 -3.07 -20.49
CA ARG A 324 -16.06 -3.06 -20.16
C ARG A 324 -16.48 -1.71 -19.58
N ARG A 325 -17.68 -1.25 -19.94
CA ARG A 325 -18.30 0.02 -19.49
C ARG A 325 -17.55 1.31 -19.86
N LYS A 326 -16.47 1.24 -20.64
CA LYS A 326 -15.79 2.42 -21.17
C LYS A 326 -16.34 2.79 -22.54
N SER A 327 -16.29 4.08 -22.86
CA SER A 327 -16.39 4.57 -24.24
C SER A 327 -15.03 5.04 -24.74
N SER A 328 -14.89 5.25 -26.05
CA SER A 328 -13.66 5.74 -26.67
C SER A 328 -13.93 6.91 -27.62
N ILE A 329 -12.99 7.85 -27.71
CA ILE A 329 -12.81 8.72 -28.89
C ILE A 329 -11.35 8.65 -29.36
N ALA A 330 -11.12 8.76 -30.66
CA ALA A 330 -9.77 8.87 -31.21
C ALA A 330 -9.34 10.34 -31.29
N LEU A 331 -8.14 10.67 -30.79
CA LEU A 331 -7.55 12.01 -30.90
C LEU A 331 -6.08 11.94 -31.34
N ASP A 332 -5.73 12.71 -32.37
CA ASP A 332 -4.35 12.98 -32.72
C ASP A 332 -3.80 14.08 -31.79
N LEU A 333 -3.18 13.70 -30.67
CA LEU A 333 -2.67 14.67 -29.69
C LEU A 333 -1.50 15.54 -30.20
N ARG A 334 -1.02 15.35 -31.43
CA ARG A 334 -0.09 16.27 -32.12
C ARG A 334 -0.83 17.35 -32.92
N ASN A 335 -2.11 17.17 -33.20
CA ASN A 335 -2.96 18.11 -33.91
C ASN A 335 -3.61 19.11 -32.94
N ALA A 336 -3.38 20.41 -33.15
CA ALA A 336 -3.90 21.47 -32.29
C ALA A 336 -5.45 21.50 -32.19
N ALA A 337 -6.17 21.05 -33.21
CA ALA A 337 -7.63 20.98 -33.18
C ALA A 337 -8.13 19.80 -32.34
N SER A 338 -7.46 18.63 -32.40
CA SER A 338 -7.73 17.49 -31.50
C SER A 338 -7.31 17.79 -30.06
N HIS A 339 -6.20 18.50 -29.85
CA HIS A 339 -5.79 19.01 -28.54
C HIS A 339 -6.85 19.97 -27.94
N SER A 340 -7.49 20.78 -28.79
CA SER A 340 -8.59 21.67 -28.39
C SER A 340 -9.88 20.92 -28.00
N VAL A 341 -10.12 19.74 -28.59
CA VAL A 341 -11.18 18.81 -28.14
C VAL A 341 -10.82 18.28 -26.74
N LEU A 342 -9.63 17.72 -26.56
CA LEU A 342 -9.20 17.15 -25.27
C LEU A 342 -9.32 18.16 -24.12
N LEU A 343 -8.81 19.38 -24.29
CA LEU A 343 -8.95 20.43 -23.27
C LEU A 343 -10.42 20.73 -22.95
N SER A 344 -11.30 20.81 -23.97
CA SER A 344 -12.73 21.05 -23.76
C SER A 344 -13.41 19.92 -22.97
N VAL A 345 -13.00 18.65 -23.19
CA VAL A 345 -13.44 17.50 -22.39
C VAL A 345 -12.90 17.60 -20.96
N LEU A 346 -11.60 17.88 -20.79
CA LEU A 346 -10.95 18.01 -19.48
C LEU A 346 -11.48 19.18 -18.64
N ALA A 347 -12.09 20.20 -19.25
CA ALA A 347 -12.83 21.26 -18.56
C ALA A 347 -14.07 20.75 -17.80
N LYS A 348 -14.57 19.54 -18.14
CA LYS A 348 -15.72 18.88 -17.51
C LYS A 348 -15.39 17.53 -16.84
N ALA A 349 -14.16 17.04 -16.99
CA ALA A 349 -13.70 15.83 -16.34
C ALA A 349 -13.38 16.07 -14.85
N ASP A 350 -13.53 15.02 -14.05
CA ASP A 350 -13.08 14.96 -12.66
C ASP A 350 -11.65 14.41 -12.55
N ILE A 351 -11.32 13.43 -13.39
CA ILE A 351 -10.06 12.68 -13.36
C ILE A 351 -9.48 12.60 -14.78
N LEU A 352 -8.16 12.70 -14.88
CA LEU A 352 -7.35 12.29 -16.03
C LEU A 352 -6.38 11.19 -15.59
N ILE A 353 -6.39 10.05 -16.27
CA ILE A 353 -5.38 8.99 -16.12
C ILE A 353 -4.30 9.17 -17.20
N ASP A 354 -3.08 9.43 -16.76
CA ASP A 354 -1.84 9.57 -17.54
C ASP A 354 -0.96 8.33 -17.33
N PRO A 355 -0.97 7.32 -18.22
CA PRO A 355 -0.10 6.15 -18.13
C PRO A 355 1.26 6.36 -18.84
N TYR A 356 1.60 7.61 -19.18
CA TYR A 356 2.78 7.88 -20.00
C TYR A 356 4.03 8.17 -19.17
N ARG A 357 5.18 7.91 -19.79
CA ARG A 357 6.51 8.15 -19.20
C ARG A 357 6.68 9.63 -18.81
N PRO A 358 7.55 9.95 -17.84
CA PRO A 358 7.84 11.33 -17.48
C PRO A 358 8.18 12.22 -18.68
N GLY A 359 7.65 13.44 -18.68
CA GLY A 359 7.86 14.41 -19.76
C GLY A 359 7.05 14.17 -21.04
N VAL A 360 6.14 13.19 -21.10
CA VAL A 360 5.27 13.00 -22.29
C VAL A 360 4.14 14.02 -22.32
N LEU A 361 3.36 14.20 -21.25
CA LEU A 361 2.29 15.21 -21.18
C LEU A 361 2.83 16.62 -21.39
N GLU A 362 3.97 16.92 -20.77
CA GLU A 362 4.65 18.20 -20.87
C GLU A 362 5.04 18.51 -22.32
N ARG A 363 5.57 17.53 -23.07
CA ARG A 363 5.86 17.66 -24.51
C ARG A 363 4.63 17.72 -25.41
N LEU A 364 3.48 17.21 -24.94
CA LEU A 364 2.19 17.34 -25.63
C LEU A 364 1.49 18.68 -25.35
N GLY A 365 2.06 19.55 -24.50
CA GLY A 365 1.42 20.80 -24.08
C GLY A 365 0.37 20.63 -22.98
N LEU A 366 0.34 19.46 -22.33
CA LEU A 366 -0.63 19.03 -21.32
C LEU A 366 0.02 18.96 -19.92
N SER A 367 0.98 19.85 -19.63
CA SER A 367 1.67 19.92 -18.33
C SER A 367 0.65 20.04 -17.17
N PRO A 368 0.66 19.12 -16.17
CA PRO A 368 -0.37 19.11 -15.12
C PRO A 368 -0.46 20.42 -14.33
N SER A 369 0.66 20.94 -13.84
CA SER A 369 0.72 22.15 -13.02
C SER A 369 0.64 23.44 -13.85
N GLU A 370 1.20 23.45 -15.06
CA GLU A 370 1.30 24.67 -15.86
C GLU A 370 0.06 24.91 -16.74
N VAL A 371 -0.65 23.85 -17.12
CA VAL A 371 -1.79 23.89 -18.04
C VAL A 371 -3.04 23.28 -17.42
N LEU A 372 -3.03 21.98 -17.07
CA LEU A 372 -4.26 21.25 -16.77
C LEU A 372 -4.97 21.74 -15.50
N LEU A 373 -4.25 21.88 -14.39
CA LEU A 373 -4.80 22.36 -13.11
C LEU A 373 -5.13 23.87 -13.12
N LYS A 374 -4.62 24.63 -14.09
CA LYS A 374 -5.07 26.02 -14.33
C LYS A 374 -6.34 26.05 -15.18
N HIS A 375 -6.47 25.14 -16.13
CA HIS A 375 -7.65 25.01 -16.98
C HIS A 375 -8.87 24.45 -16.21
N ASN A 376 -8.64 23.45 -15.37
CA ASN A 376 -9.63 22.88 -14.46
C ASN A 376 -9.01 22.66 -13.07
N PRO A 377 -9.16 23.62 -12.13
CA PRO A 377 -8.66 23.50 -10.76
C PRO A 377 -9.29 22.37 -9.92
N ARG A 378 -10.32 21.67 -10.43
CA ARG A 378 -10.96 20.51 -9.81
C ARG A 378 -10.47 19.17 -10.37
N LEU A 379 -9.66 19.18 -11.43
CA LEU A 379 -9.17 17.97 -12.08
C LEU A 379 -8.16 17.23 -11.18
N ILE A 380 -8.35 15.93 -11.04
CA ILE A 380 -7.35 15.03 -10.46
C ILE A 380 -6.54 14.47 -11.62
N VAL A 381 -5.23 14.71 -11.64
CA VAL A 381 -4.34 14.18 -12.69
C VAL A 381 -3.58 13.00 -12.10
N ALA A 382 -4.07 11.79 -12.36
CA ALA A 382 -3.50 10.54 -11.89
C ALA A 382 -2.44 10.05 -12.87
N ARG A 383 -1.17 10.19 -12.47
CA ARG A 383 -0.01 9.81 -13.27
C ARG A 383 0.47 8.45 -12.80
N MET A 384 0.51 7.51 -13.75
CA MET A 384 0.86 6.11 -13.52
C MET A 384 2.14 5.78 -14.29
N THR A 385 3.24 5.55 -13.58
CA THR A 385 4.54 5.23 -14.19
C THR A 385 5.15 3.96 -13.61
N GLY A 386 5.83 3.17 -14.45
CA GLY A 386 6.60 2.00 -14.03
C GLY A 386 7.53 2.25 -12.84
N PHE A 387 8.54 3.07 -13.10
CA PHE A 387 9.51 3.53 -12.11
C PHE A 387 9.06 4.84 -11.45
N ARG A 388 9.64 5.13 -10.28
CA ARG A 388 9.63 6.47 -9.67
C ARG A 388 10.07 7.55 -10.66
N ARG A 389 9.37 8.68 -10.67
CA ARG A 389 9.60 9.80 -11.62
C ARG A 389 10.85 10.63 -11.33
N ASP A 390 11.38 10.54 -10.13
CA ASP A 390 12.60 11.18 -9.62
C ASP A 390 13.78 10.19 -9.46
N GLY A 391 13.52 8.88 -9.61
CA GLY A 391 14.50 7.82 -9.39
C GLY A 391 15.47 7.60 -10.57
N LYS A 392 16.55 6.86 -10.29
CA LYS A 392 17.58 6.43 -11.26
C LYS A 392 17.02 5.85 -12.57
N TYR A 393 15.86 5.19 -12.51
CA TYR A 393 15.25 4.47 -13.61
C TYR A 393 14.14 5.25 -14.34
N LYS A 394 13.88 6.53 -13.98
CA LYS A 394 12.71 7.32 -14.43
C LYS A 394 12.50 7.39 -15.95
N ASP A 395 13.57 7.40 -16.74
CA ASP A 395 13.51 7.51 -18.20
C ASP A 395 13.59 6.16 -18.93
N MET A 396 13.87 5.07 -18.19
CA MET A 396 14.04 3.74 -18.78
C MET A 396 12.72 3.12 -19.23
N ALA A 397 12.81 2.26 -20.25
CA ALA A 397 11.74 1.31 -20.54
C ALA A 397 11.73 0.20 -19.47
N GLY A 398 10.56 -0.39 -19.25
CA GLY A 398 10.38 -1.56 -18.43
C GLY A 398 8.96 -2.12 -18.60
N HIS A 399 8.74 -3.27 -17.98
CA HIS A 399 7.44 -3.89 -17.74
C HIS A 399 7.39 -4.35 -16.28
N ASP A 400 6.24 -4.88 -15.83
CA ASP A 400 6.00 -5.42 -14.48
C ASP A 400 7.26 -6.00 -13.80
N ILE A 401 7.85 -7.05 -14.42
CA ILE A 401 9.01 -7.78 -13.90
C ILE A 401 10.20 -6.86 -13.56
N ASN A 402 10.42 -5.77 -14.31
CA ASN A 402 11.49 -4.81 -14.04
C ASN A 402 11.15 -3.90 -12.85
N TYR A 403 9.88 -3.57 -12.67
CA TYR A 403 9.42 -2.74 -11.55
C TYR A 403 9.44 -3.54 -10.25
N ILE A 404 8.95 -4.78 -10.26
CA ILE A 404 9.02 -5.67 -9.09
C ILE A 404 10.44 -6.13 -8.78
N ALA A 405 11.36 -6.13 -9.77
CA ALA A 405 12.78 -6.34 -9.52
C ALA A 405 13.40 -5.22 -8.68
N VAL A 406 13.22 -3.95 -9.09
CA VAL A 406 13.85 -2.82 -8.38
C VAL A 406 13.12 -2.40 -7.10
N SER A 407 11.87 -2.82 -6.90
CA SER A 407 11.18 -2.72 -5.60
C SER A 407 11.70 -3.71 -4.56
N GLY A 408 12.52 -4.69 -4.98
CA GLY A 408 13.01 -5.79 -4.17
C GLY A 408 12.06 -6.98 -4.06
N VAL A 409 10.79 -6.84 -4.47
CA VAL A 409 9.75 -7.88 -4.29
C VAL A 409 10.08 -9.15 -5.07
N LEU A 410 10.52 -9.04 -6.33
CA LEU A 410 10.85 -10.20 -7.15
C LEU A 410 11.87 -11.12 -6.45
N SER A 411 12.84 -10.56 -5.71
CA SER A 411 13.87 -11.34 -5.02
C SER A 411 13.32 -12.33 -3.98
N MET A 412 12.11 -12.08 -3.48
CA MET A 412 11.38 -12.87 -2.47
C MET A 412 10.56 -14.01 -3.08
N LEU A 413 10.35 -14.04 -4.40
CA LEU A 413 9.38 -14.93 -5.06
C LEU A 413 10.07 -16.09 -5.79
N GLY A 414 9.56 -17.31 -5.61
CA GLY A 414 10.10 -18.54 -6.21
C GLY A 414 10.78 -19.47 -5.21
N ARG A 415 11.20 -20.66 -5.65
CA ARG A 415 11.80 -21.67 -4.77
C ARG A 415 13.24 -21.33 -4.36
N ALA A 416 13.70 -21.98 -3.29
CA ALA A 416 15.11 -21.97 -2.91
C ALA A 416 15.96 -22.64 -4.00
N GLY A 417 17.13 -22.05 -4.31
CA GLY A 417 18.04 -22.55 -5.35
C GLY A 417 17.62 -22.23 -6.80
N GLU A 418 16.36 -21.90 -7.06
CA GLU A 418 15.86 -21.51 -8.38
C GLU A 418 15.98 -19.98 -8.62
N PRO A 419 15.95 -19.51 -9.89
CA PRO A 419 15.83 -18.09 -10.19
C PRO A 419 14.55 -17.46 -9.59
N PRO A 420 14.55 -16.15 -9.30
CA PRO A 420 13.35 -15.42 -8.90
C PRO A 420 12.18 -15.60 -9.89
N TYR A 421 10.99 -15.88 -9.38
CA TYR A 421 9.79 -16.16 -10.19
C TYR A 421 8.91 -14.92 -10.36
N ALA A 422 8.56 -14.60 -11.61
CA ALA A 422 7.65 -13.50 -11.93
C ALA A 422 6.18 -13.96 -11.87
N PRO A 423 5.33 -13.41 -10.99
CA PRO A 423 3.96 -13.86 -10.75
C PRO A 423 2.99 -13.28 -11.79
N GLY A 424 3.22 -13.58 -13.07
CA GLY A 424 2.61 -12.87 -14.18
C GLY A 424 2.93 -11.37 -14.10
N ASN A 425 1.92 -10.52 -14.30
CA ASN A 425 1.99 -9.09 -14.01
C ASN A 425 1.03 -8.64 -12.88
N ILE A 426 0.67 -9.57 -11.97
CA ILE A 426 -0.33 -9.35 -10.92
C ILE A 426 0.18 -8.36 -9.87
N ILE A 427 1.46 -8.44 -9.50
CA ILE A 427 2.02 -7.61 -8.41
C ILE A 427 2.35 -6.19 -8.86
N GLY A 428 3.01 -6.00 -9.99
CA GLY A 428 3.46 -4.68 -10.44
C GLY A 428 2.35 -3.91 -11.15
N ASP A 429 1.86 -4.40 -12.29
CA ASP A 429 0.88 -3.70 -13.13
C ASP A 429 -0.48 -3.55 -12.40
N PHE A 430 -1.00 -4.63 -11.82
CA PHE A 430 -2.33 -4.63 -11.21
C PHE A 430 -2.33 -4.12 -9.75
N ALA A 431 -1.71 -4.86 -8.82
CA ALA A 431 -1.80 -4.55 -7.39
C ALA A 431 -1.00 -3.32 -6.96
N GLY A 432 0.28 -3.24 -7.34
CA GLY A 432 1.18 -2.12 -7.04
C GLY A 432 0.99 -0.92 -7.97
N GLY A 433 0.34 -1.13 -9.12
CA GLY A 433 0.08 -0.12 -10.14
C GLY A 433 -1.36 0.37 -10.09
N GLY A 434 -2.23 -0.24 -10.90
CA GLY A 434 -3.60 0.25 -11.12
C GLY A 434 -4.45 0.36 -9.85
N ALA A 435 -4.34 -0.59 -8.91
CA ALA A 435 -5.06 -0.51 -7.63
C ALA A 435 -4.54 0.61 -6.72
N MET A 436 -3.22 0.86 -6.68
CA MET A 436 -2.64 2.01 -5.96
C MET A 436 -3.02 3.34 -6.62
N CYS A 437 -3.15 3.37 -7.95
CA CYS A 437 -3.71 4.52 -8.68
C CYS A 437 -5.14 4.82 -8.24
N PHE A 438 -5.99 3.79 -8.23
CA PHE A 438 -7.38 3.86 -7.82
C PHE A 438 -7.50 4.38 -6.38
N MET A 439 -6.73 3.81 -5.44
CA MET A 439 -6.64 4.30 -4.06
C MET A 439 -6.22 5.79 -3.99
N GLY A 440 -5.17 6.19 -4.71
CA GLY A 440 -4.73 7.58 -4.77
C GLY A 440 -5.79 8.53 -5.35
N ILE A 441 -6.55 8.08 -6.35
CA ILE A 441 -7.69 8.81 -6.93
C ILE A 441 -8.81 8.97 -5.90
N LEU A 442 -9.17 7.92 -5.15
CA LEU A 442 -10.18 8.00 -4.09
C LEU A 442 -9.76 8.98 -2.98
N LEU A 443 -8.50 8.91 -2.52
CA LEU A 443 -7.95 9.87 -1.54
C LEU A 443 -7.97 11.31 -2.08
N ALA A 444 -7.67 11.50 -3.37
CA ALA A 444 -7.75 12.81 -3.99
C ALA A 444 -9.20 13.31 -4.16
N LEU A 445 -10.16 12.43 -4.45
CA LEU A 445 -11.59 12.74 -4.46
C LEU A 445 -12.07 13.18 -3.06
N MET A 446 -11.67 12.46 -2.01
CA MET A 446 -11.97 12.82 -0.61
C MET A 446 -11.34 14.15 -0.20
N SER A 447 -10.07 14.41 -0.57
CA SER A 447 -9.44 15.72 -0.35
C SER A 447 -10.20 16.84 -1.08
N ARG A 448 -10.68 16.57 -2.29
CA ARG A 448 -11.44 17.52 -3.12
C ARG A 448 -12.82 17.87 -2.58
N THR A 449 -13.46 17.02 -1.75
CA THR A 449 -14.73 17.41 -1.09
C THR A 449 -14.51 18.51 -0.05
N ARG A 450 -13.37 18.48 0.66
CA ARG A 450 -13.00 19.47 1.68
C ARG A 450 -12.37 20.73 1.08
N THR A 451 -11.45 20.57 0.14
CA THR A 451 -10.67 21.70 -0.42
C THR A 451 -11.33 22.36 -1.63
N GLY A 452 -12.28 21.68 -2.28
CA GLY A 452 -12.85 22.08 -3.55
C GLY A 452 -11.89 21.97 -4.75
N ARG A 453 -10.64 21.51 -4.56
CA ARG A 453 -9.58 21.48 -5.58
C ARG A 453 -9.13 20.06 -5.89
N GLY A 454 -8.74 19.82 -7.13
CA GLY A 454 -8.02 18.62 -7.54
C GLY A 454 -6.51 18.76 -7.31
N GLN A 455 -5.78 17.68 -7.58
CA GLN A 455 -4.33 17.60 -7.40
C GLN A 455 -3.71 16.57 -8.35
N VAL A 456 -2.38 16.51 -8.40
CA VAL A 456 -1.66 15.41 -9.05
C VAL A 456 -1.62 14.22 -8.08
N VAL A 457 -2.00 13.04 -8.57
CA VAL A 457 -1.76 11.77 -7.89
C VAL A 457 -0.59 11.10 -8.61
N GLU A 458 0.53 10.93 -7.92
CA GLU A 458 1.71 10.22 -8.46
C GLU A 458 1.69 8.78 -7.93
N ALA A 459 1.44 7.81 -8.81
CA ALA A 459 1.41 6.39 -8.48
C ALA A 459 2.43 5.63 -9.36
N ASN A 460 3.19 4.71 -8.75
CA ASN A 460 4.18 3.93 -9.48
C ASN A 460 4.33 2.50 -8.95
N MET A 461 4.58 1.56 -9.87
CA MET A 461 4.58 0.12 -9.56
C MET A 461 5.72 -0.27 -8.63
N VAL A 462 6.88 0.40 -8.70
CA VAL A 462 7.99 0.14 -7.78
C VAL A 462 7.55 0.38 -6.34
N ASP A 463 6.88 1.50 -6.09
CA ASP A 463 6.50 1.90 -4.73
C ASP A 463 5.28 1.16 -4.22
N GLY A 464 4.27 0.95 -5.06
CA GLY A 464 3.13 0.11 -4.70
C GLY A 464 3.54 -1.32 -4.40
N SER A 465 4.43 -1.91 -5.20
CA SER A 465 4.96 -3.25 -4.93
C SER A 465 5.79 -3.27 -3.64
N ALA A 466 6.68 -2.29 -3.44
CA ALA A 466 7.46 -2.17 -2.22
C ALA A 466 6.56 -1.97 -0.99
N TYR A 467 5.42 -1.29 -1.12
CA TYR A 467 4.43 -1.12 -0.07
C TYR A 467 3.73 -2.44 0.27
N LEU A 468 3.29 -3.21 -0.74
CA LEU A 468 2.70 -4.54 -0.55
C LEU A 468 3.64 -5.51 0.19
N ALA A 469 4.96 -5.39 -0.01
CA ALA A 469 5.96 -6.18 0.70
C ALA A 469 6.37 -5.62 2.07
N ALA A 470 5.57 -4.75 2.71
CA ALA A 470 5.88 -4.19 4.03
C ALA A 470 6.08 -5.26 5.11
N MET A 471 5.15 -6.22 5.23
CA MET A 471 5.23 -7.27 6.24
C MET A 471 6.45 -8.20 6.04
N PRO A 472 6.71 -8.76 4.83
CA PRO A 472 7.95 -9.47 4.54
C PRO A 472 9.22 -8.66 4.86
N ARG A 473 9.25 -7.37 4.50
CA ARG A 473 10.42 -6.48 4.74
C ARG A 473 10.68 -6.27 6.23
N LEU A 474 9.64 -6.01 7.02
CA LEU A 474 9.76 -5.77 8.46
C LEU A 474 10.15 -7.05 9.21
N ASN A 475 9.59 -8.19 8.81
CA ASN A 475 9.84 -9.49 9.45
C ASN A 475 11.20 -10.12 9.11
N ARG A 476 12.07 -9.45 8.35
CA ARG A 476 13.45 -9.89 8.05
C ARG A 476 14.35 -10.08 9.28
N GLN A 477 13.98 -9.51 10.43
CA GLN A 477 14.69 -9.69 11.71
C GLN A 477 13.99 -10.70 12.63
N THR A 478 12.97 -11.41 12.14
CA THR A 478 12.18 -12.39 12.89
C THR A 478 12.28 -13.76 12.22
N PRO A 479 12.08 -14.88 12.96
CA PRO A 479 12.04 -16.21 12.35
C PRO A 479 11.05 -16.36 11.19
N LEU A 480 10.01 -15.51 11.11
CA LEU A 480 9.01 -15.56 10.04
C LEU A 480 9.62 -15.32 8.64
N TRP A 481 10.56 -14.37 8.51
CA TRP A 481 11.15 -13.96 7.22
C TRP A 481 12.67 -13.66 7.26
N SER A 482 13.43 -14.19 8.22
CA SER A 482 14.88 -13.99 8.31
C SER A 482 15.72 -14.83 7.35
N GLY A 483 15.13 -15.82 6.69
CA GLY A 483 15.82 -16.75 5.79
C GLY A 483 15.93 -16.28 4.34
N PRO A 484 16.76 -16.95 3.52
CA PRO A 484 16.77 -16.80 2.07
C PRO A 484 15.40 -17.12 1.44
N ARG A 485 15.19 -16.69 0.18
CA ARG A 485 13.99 -17.03 -0.61
C ARG A 485 13.74 -18.54 -0.60
N GLY A 486 12.48 -18.92 -0.37
CA GLY A 486 11.99 -20.29 -0.37
C GLY A 486 12.40 -21.09 0.87
N GLN A 487 12.78 -20.40 1.96
CA GLN A 487 13.20 -20.98 3.25
C GLN A 487 12.50 -20.31 4.45
N ASN A 488 11.49 -19.48 4.20
CA ASN A 488 10.73 -18.76 5.22
C ASN A 488 9.38 -19.44 5.51
N MET A 489 8.66 -18.94 6.51
CA MET A 489 7.37 -19.50 6.90
C MET A 489 6.31 -19.38 5.81
N LEU A 490 6.39 -18.34 4.97
CA LEU A 490 5.31 -17.90 4.07
C LEU A 490 5.72 -17.77 2.58
N ASP A 491 6.88 -18.31 2.19
CA ASP A 491 7.39 -18.27 0.81
C ASP A 491 7.59 -19.68 0.19
N GLY A 492 6.92 -20.69 0.75
CA GLY A 492 7.07 -22.10 0.37
C GLY A 492 8.21 -22.82 1.08
N GLY A 493 8.91 -22.19 2.02
CA GLY A 493 9.90 -22.85 2.89
C GLY A 493 9.27 -23.84 3.88
N SER A 494 8.14 -23.48 4.49
CA SER A 494 7.41 -24.34 5.42
C SER A 494 6.64 -25.48 4.71
N PRO A 495 6.68 -26.74 5.19
CA PRO A 495 5.86 -27.84 4.68
C PRO A 495 4.35 -27.67 4.89
N PHE A 496 3.94 -26.83 5.83
CA PHE A 496 2.53 -26.56 6.14
C PHE A 496 2.09 -25.16 5.64
N TYR A 497 2.87 -24.58 4.72
CA TYR A 497 2.51 -23.43 3.92
C TYR A 497 3.06 -23.60 2.49
N ASP A 498 2.47 -24.52 1.73
CA ASP A 498 2.95 -24.90 0.39
C ASP A 498 1.90 -25.64 -0.46
N THR A 499 2.25 -25.94 -1.72
CA THR A 499 1.47 -26.78 -2.63
C THR A 499 2.05 -28.18 -2.80
N TYR A 500 1.16 -29.16 -2.96
CA TYR A 500 1.47 -30.58 -3.09
C TYR A 500 0.77 -31.18 -4.31
N GLU A 501 1.52 -31.87 -5.18
CA GLU A 501 0.95 -32.58 -6.34
C GLU A 501 0.14 -33.80 -5.84
N THR A 502 -1.07 -33.95 -6.35
CA THR A 502 -1.97 -35.07 -6.02
C THR A 502 -1.66 -36.30 -6.89
N LYS A 503 -2.49 -37.35 -6.79
CA LYS A 503 -2.43 -38.51 -7.71
C LYS A 503 -2.75 -38.13 -9.16
N ASP A 504 -3.56 -37.10 -9.37
CA ASP A 504 -3.83 -36.57 -10.71
C ASP A 504 -2.66 -35.70 -11.13
N LYS A 505 -1.90 -36.17 -12.13
CA LYS A 505 -0.67 -35.54 -12.58
C LYS A 505 -0.91 -34.07 -12.94
N GLY A 506 -0.16 -33.17 -12.32
CA GLY A 506 -0.27 -31.73 -12.54
C GLY A 506 -1.44 -31.03 -11.82
N LYS A 507 -2.26 -31.74 -11.04
CA LYS A 507 -3.26 -31.12 -10.15
C LYS A 507 -2.72 -31.08 -8.72
N TYR A 508 -2.92 -29.95 -8.04
CA TYR A 508 -2.30 -29.66 -6.76
C TYR A 508 -3.33 -29.35 -5.66
N PHE A 509 -2.93 -29.58 -4.41
CA PHE A 509 -3.57 -29.04 -3.21
C PHE A 509 -2.67 -27.95 -2.62
N ALA A 510 -3.25 -26.86 -2.15
CA ALA A 510 -2.58 -25.88 -1.31
C ALA A 510 -2.82 -26.21 0.17
N VAL A 511 -1.81 -25.98 1.01
CA VAL A 511 -1.84 -26.16 2.46
C VAL A 511 -1.34 -24.87 3.10
N GLY A 512 -2.07 -24.36 4.10
CA GLY A 512 -1.74 -23.16 4.87
C GLY A 512 -1.93 -23.32 6.38
N ALA A 513 -1.77 -24.55 6.90
CA ALA A 513 -2.05 -24.95 8.28
C ALA A 513 -0.95 -24.49 9.27
N LEU A 514 -0.82 -23.17 9.47
CA LEU A 514 0.18 -22.54 10.32
C LEU A 514 -0.13 -22.74 11.82
N GLU A 515 -1.38 -22.58 12.22
CA GLU A 515 -1.83 -22.69 13.60
C GLU A 515 -1.87 -24.16 14.08
N PRO A 516 -1.59 -24.47 15.36
CA PRO A 516 -1.49 -25.85 15.84
C PRO A 516 -2.75 -26.69 15.62
N GLN A 517 -3.93 -26.12 15.83
CA GLN A 517 -5.22 -26.81 15.68
C GLN A 517 -5.54 -27.13 14.21
N PHE A 518 -5.20 -26.22 13.28
CA PHE A 518 -5.39 -26.43 11.84
C PHE A 518 -4.40 -27.49 11.32
N TYR A 519 -3.17 -27.50 11.84
CA TYR A 519 -2.19 -28.53 11.55
C TYR A 519 -2.61 -29.91 12.09
N ALA A 520 -3.22 -29.98 13.28
CA ALA A 520 -3.80 -31.23 13.79
C ALA A 520 -4.95 -31.74 12.91
N ALA A 521 -5.81 -30.85 12.40
CA ALA A 521 -6.86 -31.20 11.44
C ALA A 521 -6.26 -31.70 10.10
N LEU A 522 -5.21 -31.05 9.58
CA LEU A 522 -4.45 -31.51 8.41
C LEU A 522 -3.87 -32.91 8.62
N LEU A 523 -3.18 -33.16 9.74
CA LEU A 523 -2.59 -34.49 10.03
C LEU A 523 -3.67 -35.57 10.11
N LYS A 524 -4.82 -35.27 10.75
CA LYS A 524 -5.97 -36.16 10.82
C LYS A 524 -6.54 -36.50 9.44
N GLY A 525 -6.73 -35.50 8.57
CA GLY A 525 -7.24 -35.71 7.20
C GLY A 525 -6.25 -36.45 6.29
N LEU A 526 -4.95 -36.18 6.44
CA LEU A 526 -3.87 -36.96 5.81
C LEU A 526 -3.73 -38.39 6.39
N GLY A 527 -4.29 -38.65 7.56
CA GLY A 527 -4.24 -39.94 8.25
C GLY A 527 -2.89 -40.27 8.88
N PHE A 528 -2.19 -39.26 9.41
CA PHE A 528 -1.01 -39.46 10.25
C PHE A 528 -1.41 -39.55 11.73
N GLY A 529 -0.91 -40.57 12.44
CA GLY A 529 -0.91 -40.61 13.90
C GLY A 529 0.04 -39.57 14.53
N SER A 530 -0.20 -39.26 15.81
CA SER A 530 0.54 -38.23 16.57
C SER A 530 2.05 -38.48 16.72
N GLU A 531 2.51 -39.71 16.50
CA GLU A 531 3.92 -40.11 16.62
C GLU A 531 4.57 -40.48 15.27
N GLU A 532 3.82 -40.44 14.16
CA GLU A 532 4.37 -40.80 12.82
C GLU A 532 5.33 -39.74 12.25
N LEU A 533 5.27 -38.51 12.77
CA LEU A 533 5.98 -37.36 12.24
C LEU A 533 6.78 -36.64 13.33
N PRO A 534 7.97 -36.11 13.00
CA PRO A 534 8.76 -35.28 13.92
C PRO A 534 8.10 -33.91 14.17
N SER A 535 8.53 -33.20 15.22
CA SER A 535 8.00 -31.87 15.52
C SER A 535 8.25 -30.88 14.38
N ARG A 536 7.20 -30.12 14.05
CA ARG A 536 7.22 -29.07 13.01
C ARG A 536 7.92 -27.77 13.44
N ASP A 537 8.10 -27.58 14.74
CA ASP A 537 8.66 -26.34 15.30
C ASP A 537 10.19 -26.29 15.12
N ASP A 538 10.81 -27.45 14.97
CA ASP A 538 12.20 -27.61 14.54
C ASP A 538 12.29 -27.68 13.01
N ARG A 539 13.08 -26.77 12.42
CA ARG A 539 13.23 -26.62 10.97
C ARG A 539 14.03 -27.73 10.32
N GLU A 540 14.90 -28.41 11.06
CA GLU A 540 15.66 -29.55 10.53
C GLU A 540 14.73 -30.73 10.16
N ASN A 541 13.53 -30.78 10.74
CA ASN A 541 12.50 -31.76 10.42
C ASN A 541 11.67 -31.42 9.16
N TRP A 542 11.72 -30.18 8.67
CA TRP A 542 10.88 -29.74 7.54
C TRP A 542 11.07 -30.56 6.26
N PRO A 543 12.29 -30.96 5.85
CA PRO A 543 12.46 -31.86 4.70
C PRO A 543 11.75 -33.21 4.84
N VAL A 544 11.71 -33.76 6.05
CA VAL A 544 11.03 -35.05 6.36
C VAL A 544 9.52 -34.88 6.30
N LEU A 545 8.98 -33.85 6.96
CA LEU A 545 7.56 -33.50 6.93
C LEU A 545 7.08 -33.26 5.49
N ARG A 546 7.85 -32.49 4.72
CA ARG A 546 7.60 -32.21 3.30
C ARG A 546 7.53 -33.48 2.45
N ALA A 547 8.47 -34.40 2.65
CA ALA A 547 8.48 -35.68 1.93
C ALA A 547 7.28 -36.57 2.32
N ALA A 548 6.90 -36.59 3.61
CA ALA A 548 5.76 -37.33 4.09
C ALA A 548 4.43 -36.79 3.52
N PHE A 549 4.23 -35.47 3.56
CA PHE A 549 3.05 -34.82 2.98
C PHE A 549 2.97 -35.02 1.47
N ALA A 550 4.07 -34.80 0.73
CA ALA A 550 4.11 -35.02 -0.72
C ALA A 550 3.84 -36.48 -1.10
N LYS A 551 4.31 -37.45 -0.31
CA LYS A 551 3.94 -38.86 -0.49
C LYS A 551 2.44 -39.05 -0.29
N ARG A 552 1.89 -38.56 0.83
CA ARG A 552 0.49 -38.78 1.20
C ARG A 552 -0.45 -38.17 0.17
N PHE A 553 -0.27 -36.91 -0.24
CA PHE A 553 -1.10 -36.26 -1.27
C PHE A 553 -1.13 -37.02 -2.61
N LYS A 554 -0.06 -37.74 -2.98
CA LYS A 554 -0.02 -38.58 -4.19
C LYS A 554 -0.81 -39.89 -4.11
N GLU A 555 -1.36 -40.25 -2.95
CA GLU A 555 -2.15 -41.48 -2.78
C GLU A 555 -3.60 -41.34 -3.27
N LYS A 556 -4.13 -40.11 -3.38
CA LYS A 556 -5.52 -39.81 -3.79
C LYS A 556 -5.62 -38.68 -4.82
N THR A 557 -6.71 -38.69 -5.59
CA THR A 557 -7.08 -37.65 -6.56
C THR A 557 -7.39 -36.31 -5.88
N ARG A 558 -7.39 -35.19 -6.61
CA ARG A 558 -7.75 -33.88 -6.04
C ARG A 558 -9.16 -33.90 -5.44
N ALA A 559 -10.12 -34.48 -6.17
CA ALA A 559 -11.51 -34.62 -5.72
C ALA A 559 -11.69 -35.53 -4.49
N GLU A 560 -10.85 -36.56 -4.34
CA GLU A 560 -10.80 -37.37 -3.11
C GLU A 560 -10.25 -36.60 -1.91
N TRP A 561 -9.35 -35.63 -2.11
CA TRP A 561 -8.88 -34.73 -1.05
C TRP A 561 -9.86 -33.61 -0.72
N GLU A 562 -10.53 -33.03 -1.72
CA GLU A 562 -11.69 -32.13 -1.54
C GLU A 562 -12.72 -32.81 -0.61
N SER A 563 -13.10 -34.05 -0.93
CA SER A 563 -14.02 -34.87 -0.11
C SER A 563 -13.55 -35.17 1.33
N ILE A 564 -12.28 -34.94 1.67
CA ILE A 564 -11.70 -35.16 3.01
C ILE A 564 -11.55 -33.85 3.79
N PHE A 565 -11.25 -32.74 3.10
CA PHE A 565 -10.92 -31.47 3.73
C PHE A 565 -12.04 -30.42 3.66
N ASP A 566 -12.99 -30.54 2.74
CA ASP A 566 -14.14 -29.64 2.64
C ASP A 566 -14.94 -29.61 3.95
N GLY A 567 -15.21 -28.40 4.46
CA GLY A 567 -15.87 -28.21 5.75
C GLY A 567 -14.99 -28.49 6.98
N THR A 568 -13.67 -28.60 6.82
CA THR A 568 -12.72 -28.76 7.93
C THR A 568 -11.78 -27.55 8.07
N ASP A 569 -11.30 -27.31 9.29
CA ASP A 569 -10.30 -26.25 9.57
C ASP A 569 -8.86 -26.67 9.22
N ALA A 570 -8.66 -27.59 8.28
CA ALA A 570 -7.32 -28.10 7.92
C ALA A 570 -6.47 -27.11 7.09
N CYS A 571 -7.03 -25.96 6.72
CA CYS A 571 -6.42 -24.98 5.80
C CYS A 571 -5.84 -25.63 4.52
N ALA A 572 -6.56 -26.61 3.98
CA ALA A 572 -6.16 -27.38 2.81
C ALA A 572 -7.24 -27.25 1.72
N THR A 573 -6.86 -26.78 0.53
CA THR A 573 -7.81 -26.50 -0.57
C THR A 573 -7.26 -26.93 -1.93
N PRO A 574 -8.12 -27.26 -2.91
CA PRO A 574 -7.68 -27.53 -4.28
C PRO A 574 -7.07 -26.27 -4.92
N VAL A 575 -6.00 -26.44 -5.70
CA VAL A 575 -5.56 -25.42 -6.65
C VAL A 575 -6.42 -25.56 -7.90
N LEU A 576 -7.20 -24.52 -8.20
CA LEU A 576 -8.14 -24.47 -9.32
C LEU A 576 -7.56 -23.70 -10.52
N GLU A 577 -7.82 -24.20 -11.72
CA GLU A 577 -7.49 -23.55 -12.98
C GLU A 577 -8.64 -22.63 -13.46
N GLN A 578 -8.34 -21.70 -14.38
CA GLN A 578 -9.32 -20.69 -14.83
C GLN A 578 -10.50 -21.31 -15.59
N ASP A 579 -10.24 -22.34 -16.39
CA ASP A 579 -11.26 -23.09 -17.12
C ASP A 579 -12.14 -23.94 -16.19
N GLU A 580 -11.59 -24.44 -15.08
CA GLU A 580 -12.36 -25.12 -14.02
C GLU A 580 -13.31 -24.15 -13.31
N LEU A 581 -12.87 -22.92 -13.04
CA LEU A 581 -13.71 -21.86 -12.47
C LEU A 581 -14.82 -21.41 -13.44
N GLU A 582 -14.49 -21.22 -14.72
CA GLU A 582 -15.46 -20.87 -15.76
C GLU A 582 -16.54 -21.96 -15.92
N GLN A 583 -16.12 -23.22 -16.10
CA GLN A 583 -17.01 -24.38 -16.25
C GLN A 583 -17.82 -24.65 -14.98
N GLY A 584 -17.26 -24.37 -13.80
CA GLY A 584 -17.94 -24.45 -12.51
C GLY A 584 -18.95 -23.33 -12.25
N GLY A 585 -19.05 -22.33 -13.15
CA GLY A 585 -19.97 -21.20 -13.00
C GLY A 585 -19.55 -20.21 -11.91
N PHE A 586 -18.24 -20.08 -11.64
CA PHE A 586 -17.74 -19.13 -10.65
C PHE A 586 -18.11 -17.69 -11.05
N GLU A 587 -18.80 -17.00 -10.14
CA GLU A 587 -19.29 -15.64 -10.34
C GLU A 587 -18.16 -14.63 -10.07
N GLN A 588 -17.68 -13.99 -11.14
CA GLN A 588 -16.77 -12.85 -10.99
C GLN A 588 -17.52 -11.67 -10.39
N ARG A 589 -17.00 -11.13 -9.28
CA ARG A 589 -17.62 -10.02 -8.54
C ARG A 589 -16.68 -8.80 -8.48
N PRO A 590 -17.23 -7.57 -8.35
CA PRO A 590 -16.42 -6.39 -8.07
C PRO A 590 -15.54 -6.58 -6.83
N ALA A 591 -14.32 -6.03 -6.87
CA ALA A 591 -13.27 -6.32 -5.89
C ALA A 591 -13.61 -5.94 -4.43
N VAL A 592 -14.56 -5.03 -4.21
CA VAL A 592 -15.11 -4.65 -2.90
C VAL A 592 -16.62 -4.56 -3.03
N HIS A 593 -17.35 -5.23 -2.14
CA HIS A 593 -18.79 -5.11 -2.03
C HIS A 593 -19.14 -4.07 -0.95
N LEU A 594 -19.83 -3.00 -1.35
CA LEU A 594 -20.45 -2.03 -0.45
C LEU A 594 -21.94 -2.35 -0.37
N VAL A 595 -22.49 -2.50 0.84
CA VAL A 595 -23.87 -2.97 1.04
C VAL A 595 -24.90 -1.98 0.50
N ASP A 596 -24.79 -0.70 0.89
CA ASP A 596 -25.79 0.32 0.53
C ASP A 596 -25.53 1.02 -0.83
N THR A 597 -24.29 0.96 -1.34
CA THR A 597 -23.88 1.58 -2.61
C THR A 597 -23.05 0.62 -3.46
N PRO A 598 -23.62 -0.55 -3.84
CA PRO A 598 -22.86 -1.60 -4.51
C PRO A 598 -22.28 -1.15 -5.85
N ALA A 599 -21.16 -1.77 -6.20
CA ALA A 599 -20.61 -1.70 -7.56
C ALA A 599 -21.54 -2.37 -8.58
N LEU A 600 -21.35 -2.06 -9.85
CA LEU A 600 -22.08 -2.68 -10.95
C LEU A 600 -21.71 -4.18 -11.06
N PRO A 601 -22.69 -5.09 -11.11
CA PRO A 601 -22.44 -6.54 -11.18
C PRO A 601 -21.68 -6.88 -12.46
N ILE A 602 -20.64 -7.72 -12.39
CA ILE A 602 -19.87 -8.11 -13.59
C ILE A 602 -20.66 -9.18 -14.34
N ALA A 603 -20.95 -8.93 -15.62
CA ALA A 603 -21.67 -9.89 -16.45
C ALA A 603 -20.69 -10.96 -16.98
N THR A 604 -21.15 -12.19 -17.12
CA THR A 604 -20.29 -13.30 -17.59
C THR A 604 -19.78 -13.08 -19.01
N ASP A 605 -20.62 -12.48 -19.86
CA ASP A 605 -20.38 -12.15 -21.26
C ASP A 605 -19.59 -10.82 -21.47
N ASP A 606 -19.65 -9.89 -20.51
CA ASP A 606 -18.92 -8.60 -20.53
C ASP A 606 -17.99 -8.43 -19.32
N GLY A 607 -16.83 -9.10 -19.40
CA GLY A 607 -15.70 -8.93 -18.49
C GLY A 607 -15.69 -9.86 -17.27
N GLY A 608 -16.59 -10.84 -17.20
CA GLY A 608 -16.51 -11.98 -16.29
C GLY A 608 -15.56 -13.05 -16.82
N TRP A 609 -15.94 -13.71 -17.92
CA TRP A 609 -15.12 -14.77 -18.54
C TRP A 609 -14.73 -14.43 -19.99
N THR A 610 -15.63 -13.77 -20.74
CA THR A 610 -15.31 -13.18 -22.06
C THR A 610 -15.13 -11.67 -21.97
N GLY A 611 -14.32 -11.10 -22.88
CA GLY A 611 -14.15 -9.66 -23.05
C GLY A 611 -14.58 -9.21 -24.46
N GLY A 612 -15.19 -8.03 -24.56
CA GLY A 612 -15.59 -7.45 -25.85
C GLY A 612 -14.49 -6.63 -26.55
N GLY A 613 -13.41 -6.28 -25.85
CA GLY A 613 -12.49 -5.23 -26.28
C GLY A 613 -13.13 -3.84 -26.24
N LEU A 614 -12.58 -2.89 -26.99
CA LEU A 614 -13.20 -1.57 -27.27
C LEU A 614 -12.60 -0.99 -28.55
N THR A 615 -13.46 -0.64 -29.49
CA THR A 615 -13.06 -0.05 -30.77
C THR A 615 -12.85 1.47 -30.59
N PRO A 616 -11.79 2.08 -31.16
CA PRO A 616 -11.64 3.54 -31.10
C PRO A 616 -12.86 4.28 -31.66
N GLY A 617 -13.44 5.17 -30.85
CA GLY A 617 -14.68 5.90 -31.20
C GLY A 617 -15.99 5.29 -30.68
N GLU A 618 -15.96 4.06 -30.18
CA GLU A 618 -17.15 3.34 -29.71
C GLU A 618 -17.77 3.99 -28.46
N GLY A 619 -19.06 4.35 -28.51
CA GLY A 619 -19.78 5.07 -27.46
C GLY A 619 -19.33 6.53 -27.24
N GLY A 620 -18.42 7.04 -28.09
CA GLY A 620 -17.78 8.34 -27.92
C GLY A 620 -18.74 9.52 -28.14
N GLN A 621 -19.59 9.43 -29.15
CA GLN A 621 -20.56 10.48 -29.49
C GLN A 621 -21.59 10.68 -28.37
N GLU A 622 -22.16 9.58 -27.87
CA GLU A 622 -23.12 9.56 -26.77
C GLU A 622 -22.51 10.15 -25.50
N THR A 623 -21.23 9.83 -25.24
CA THR A 623 -20.49 10.34 -24.08
C THR A 623 -20.22 11.85 -24.20
N LEU A 624 -19.85 12.34 -25.40
CA LEU A 624 -19.66 13.77 -25.64
C LEU A 624 -20.98 14.55 -25.56
N GLU A 625 -22.09 14.01 -26.06
CA GLU A 625 -23.42 14.61 -25.89
C GLU A 625 -23.81 14.64 -24.41
N ALA A 626 -23.65 13.55 -23.66
CA ALA A 626 -23.97 13.49 -22.22
C ALA A 626 -23.08 14.38 -21.33
N TRP A 627 -21.80 14.53 -21.68
CA TRP A 627 -20.86 15.32 -20.87
C TRP A 627 -20.89 16.82 -21.17
N LEU A 628 -21.05 17.18 -22.44
CA LEU A 628 -20.82 18.53 -22.97
C LEU A 628 -22.01 19.10 -23.76
N GLY A 629 -23.00 18.29 -24.13
CA GLY A 629 -24.07 18.67 -25.07
C GLY A 629 -23.61 18.76 -26.53
N TRP A 630 -22.44 18.21 -26.85
CA TRP A 630 -21.80 18.34 -28.16
C TRP A 630 -22.40 17.43 -29.23
N LYS A 631 -22.34 17.89 -30.48
CA LYS A 631 -22.76 17.14 -31.68
C LYS A 631 -21.73 17.29 -32.80
N GLU A 632 -21.59 16.23 -33.58
CA GLU A 632 -20.76 16.25 -34.80
C GLU A 632 -21.29 17.29 -35.80
N GLY A 633 -20.37 17.95 -36.51
CA GLY A 633 -20.67 19.04 -37.45
C GLY A 633 -21.06 20.36 -36.77
N ARG A 634 -20.91 20.47 -35.44
CA ARG A 634 -21.13 21.72 -34.67
C ARG A 634 -19.95 22.08 -33.79
N GLU A 635 -19.63 21.22 -32.83
CA GLU A 635 -18.51 21.45 -31.90
C GLU A 635 -17.26 20.64 -32.28
N TYR A 636 -17.44 19.50 -32.96
CA TYR A 636 -16.36 18.69 -33.51
C TYR A 636 -16.72 18.08 -34.86
N ASP A 637 -15.70 17.75 -35.65
CA ASP A 637 -15.78 16.97 -36.88
C ASP A 637 -14.91 15.72 -36.76
N VAL A 638 -15.28 14.63 -37.41
CA VAL A 638 -14.49 13.38 -37.45
C VAL A 638 -13.66 13.33 -38.73
N ARG A 639 -12.34 13.17 -38.60
CA ARG A 639 -11.42 12.98 -39.74
C ARG A 639 -11.54 11.56 -40.31
N SER A 640 -11.02 11.36 -41.53
CA SER A 640 -11.01 10.04 -42.21
C SER A 640 -10.22 8.94 -41.49
N ASP A 641 -9.37 9.28 -40.51
CA ASP A 641 -8.67 8.35 -39.62
C ASP A 641 -9.37 8.17 -38.25
N GLY A 642 -10.64 8.58 -38.15
CA GLY A 642 -11.44 8.55 -36.92
C GLY A 642 -11.11 9.67 -35.92
N ALA A 643 -10.08 10.48 -36.18
CA ALA A 643 -9.61 11.49 -35.25
C ALA A 643 -10.60 12.67 -35.14
N LEU A 644 -11.11 12.94 -33.94
CA LEU A 644 -11.95 14.12 -33.70
C LEU A 644 -11.09 15.40 -33.74
N ILE A 645 -11.60 16.44 -34.39
CA ILE A 645 -11.04 17.79 -34.41
C ILE A 645 -12.12 18.79 -34.02
N LYS A 646 -11.75 19.87 -33.34
CA LYS A 646 -12.70 20.94 -33.01
C LYS A 646 -13.12 21.65 -34.29
N THR A 647 -14.42 21.78 -34.53
CA THR A 647 -14.98 22.48 -35.69
C THR A 647 -14.49 23.92 -35.68
N ARG A 648 -14.11 24.46 -36.84
CA ARG A 648 -13.72 25.87 -36.95
C ARG A 648 -14.98 26.72 -36.87
N GLU A 649 -14.98 27.75 -36.02
CA GLU A 649 -16.04 28.77 -36.06
C GLU A 649 -16.12 29.38 -37.47
N GLU A 650 -17.20 29.09 -38.19
CA GLU A 650 -17.51 29.79 -39.43
C GLU A 650 -17.89 31.24 -39.12
N GLY A 651 -16.95 32.16 -39.34
CA GLY A 651 -17.26 33.58 -39.50
C GLY A 651 -16.91 34.51 -38.33
N LYS A 652 -15.61 34.77 -38.17
CA LYS A 652 -15.17 36.18 -38.18
C LYS A 652 -14.29 36.45 -39.39
N ALA A 653 -14.96 36.69 -40.52
CA ALA A 653 -14.33 37.29 -41.69
C ALA A 653 -13.70 38.63 -41.27
N LYS A 654 -12.37 38.73 -41.37
CA LYS A 654 -11.71 40.03 -41.49
C LYS A 654 -11.88 40.49 -42.94
N LEU A 655 -12.89 41.33 -43.16
CA LEU A 655 -12.88 42.33 -44.23
C LEU A 655 -11.98 43.50 -43.79
#